data_AF-A0A430CGJ0-F1
#
_entry.id   AF-A0A430CGJ0-F1
#
_cell.length_a   1.000
_cell.length_b   1.000
_cell.length_c   1.000
_cell.angle_alpha   90.00
_cell.angle_beta   90.00
_cell.angle_gamma   90.00
#
_symmetry.space_group_name_H-M   'P 1'
#
loop_
_entity.id
_entity.type
_entity.pdbx_description
1 polymer ?
#
loop_
_entity_poly.entity_id
_entity_poly.type
_entity_poly.pdbx_seq_one_letter_code
_entity_poly.pdbx_strand_id
1 'polypeptide(L)'
;MDSSTLKERDFKAEIAAARTNPEQLRKIADEIHVLGGPRILMIRAIQLAREAASGPHPLGRLGAELALPRPADLPLYRYKLAAGTFERIAQKLSSSLASDILRPLLAPAFVLWAADWFRRSYQGGMQRWSDIEAVLGVQLPQSEWRALADRGFHAWGIAPLVTTYGNQRLANLARHGGFPAAAIASGASWPRRFLERTVGELLGAGEPDIGTAVTICERNEYLLPSIWRSQEMHAICGELALKIVELRAFADKEAPADGRPYSARLDQAYEDWRDELPMTLDSAATGLIDTLLEARKLIGTGSIRIGRLIRQIDGDWRECLDFHLEGRWDDKDCILSPGEHIRVFLQPTGALADRASGRLAYLEHEAGNSWIARAMRSEAAIEFPLDLPVTAEFHARGERLGRSFTVPGGKPVTDGLRVFERRAGDSEQGTFALIGQGSGGYRAELVFIDVPHDWSIRGKDTATEIEAEDFAFALGRRLYRCAGQIIAETDHGDRFLIRTGQSADRKDRLSIIATALAGVQASDGERLFKHPFHAEVEDGMSRRVATRGEVRWRFSGERAWRDDLAAAGPGPCEFAWLDSVTHHVRDRLTAIVLPADFAVSQRSHGSHAEIVLDGWAGTATLGGEPSSQEHSWKVRIDPPKRALLPLRLTPGTGPGFELQVPLRSKEWLTTWDGELLRRDAVLGLADLRDIVARVPATAILMGEVVGHGGAALEANWTIDGELGLSALRTDVAALMRPLGIDAQVRLDFHNGSNDHWYVTEFGNALEWEPGGGLRPKTAILGEDVRVCGRFLGAPEKEADFGSYTGLLSGLGGQLLQLPRLRGPWLVYLREGARVLTRPKFIAGDLVHDAPQHRLGRAMAQPLDLAREDLQILVDEIARDPATDEANKTIQAVMKLALSLHGLPPQTFEIFGKLESAGALAPLLLYRCEEQYLSPILEVFDGLCSSWTLLPYSSWETAFQAQGLYLVSRLDDPQWALTRITDRQNEIAARAPVLAPLLCRGYAPEGWNDIRSHFTNHTSESISMDAGGFNPFRPAFSDLLPRESFMESLMRVFDAPFAAALAAKGRIALDREQVLTVKDVERRHPTYFAKAYGYGLSEL
;
A
#
# COMPACT_ATOMS: atom_id res chain seq x y z
N MET A 1 -6.10 -73.49 -31.27
CA MET A 1 -5.31 -73.43 -32.50
C MET A 1 -3.86 -73.23 -32.09
N ASP A 2 -3.09 -74.31 -32.23
CA ASP A 2 -1.67 -74.63 -32.02
C ASP A 2 -0.78 -73.81 -31.07
N SER A 3 -0.55 -74.40 -29.90
CA SER A 3 0.43 -74.02 -28.88
C SER A 3 1.77 -74.79 -29.01
N SER A 4 2.30 -74.99 -30.23
CA SER A 4 3.49 -75.85 -30.45
C SER A 4 4.71 -75.15 -31.07
N THR A 5 4.69 -73.84 -31.31
CA THR A 5 5.83 -73.10 -31.94
C THR A 5 6.61 -72.16 -31.01
N LEU A 6 6.37 -72.20 -29.70
CA LEU A 6 7.04 -71.33 -28.72
C LEU A 6 8.26 -71.97 -28.01
N LYS A 7 8.78 -73.09 -28.52
CA LYS A 7 9.80 -73.89 -27.80
C LYS A 7 11.26 -73.80 -28.29
N GLU A 8 11.64 -72.97 -29.27
CA GLU A 8 13.04 -72.94 -29.78
C GLU A 8 13.58 -71.54 -30.23
N ARG A 9 13.35 -70.44 -29.48
CA ARG A 9 14.16 -69.20 -29.66
C ARG A 9 14.68 -68.65 -28.35
N ASP A 10 16.00 -68.51 -28.25
CA ASP A 10 16.68 -67.88 -27.10
C ASP A 10 16.89 -66.39 -27.36
N PHE A 11 15.86 -65.60 -27.04
CA PHE A 11 15.92 -64.14 -27.17
C PHE A 11 17.05 -63.49 -26.36
N LYS A 12 17.56 -64.12 -25.28
CA LYS A 12 18.71 -63.55 -24.54
C LYS A 12 19.99 -63.62 -25.34
N ALA A 13 20.25 -64.75 -26.01
CA ALA A 13 21.42 -64.91 -26.87
C ALA A 13 21.35 -63.98 -28.10
N GLU A 14 20.17 -63.84 -28.71
CA GLU A 14 19.95 -62.96 -29.87
C GLU A 14 20.17 -61.47 -29.49
N ILE A 15 19.65 -61.01 -28.35
CA ILE A 15 19.88 -59.64 -27.84
C ILE A 15 21.37 -59.40 -27.56
N ALA A 16 22.07 -60.40 -27.00
CA ALA A 16 23.50 -60.27 -26.70
C ALA A 16 24.35 -60.17 -27.98
N ALA A 17 24.01 -60.93 -29.02
CA ALA A 17 24.70 -60.89 -30.31
C ALA A 17 24.43 -59.58 -31.09
N ALA A 18 23.25 -59.00 -30.95
CA ALA A 18 22.85 -57.78 -31.65
C ALA A 18 23.23 -56.47 -30.92
N ARG A 19 23.99 -56.54 -29.81
CA ARG A 19 24.21 -55.42 -28.85
C ARG A 19 24.66 -54.08 -29.46
N THR A 20 25.36 -54.09 -30.60
CA THR A 20 25.87 -52.89 -31.27
C THR A 20 25.08 -52.50 -32.53
N ASN A 21 24.03 -53.25 -32.89
CA ASN A 21 23.22 -53.01 -34.09
C ASN A 21 21.80 -52.54 -33.70
N PRO A 22 21.50 -51.23 -33.75
CA PRO A 22 20.24 -50.68 -33.25
C PRO A 22 19.01 -51.14 -34.03
N GLU A 23 19.14 -51.37 -35.34
CA GLU A 23 18.03 -51.86 -36.18
C GLU A 23 17.69 -53.30 -35.84
N GLN A 24 18.70 -54.13 -35.64
CA GLN A 24 18.52 -55.54 -35.30
C GLN A 24 17.94 -55.73 -33.90
N LEU A 25 18.32 -54.88 -32.93
CA LEU A 25 17.74 -54.88 -31.58
C LEU A 25 16.27 -54.43 -31.56
N ARG A 26 15.88 -53.44 -32.37
CA ARG A 26 14.46 -53.06 -32.52
C ARG A 26 13.65 -54.19 -33.12
N LYS A 27 14.17 -54.84 -34.16
CA LYS A 27 13.54 -56.00 -34.77
C LYS A 27 13.33 -57.15 -33.77
N ILE A 28 14.34 -57.45 -32.94
CA ILE A 28 14.22 -58.46 -31.88
C ILE A 28 13.16 -58.04 -30.85
N ALA A 29 13.07 -56.77 -30.48
CA ALA A 29 12.03 -56.28 -29.56
C ALA A 29 10.62 -56.46 -30.14
N ASP A 30 10.41 -56.10 -31.41
CA ASP A 30 9.12 -56.26 -32.08
C ASP A 30 8.73 -57.74 -32.19
N GLU A 31 9.70 -58.62 -32.49
CA GLU A 31 9.47 -60.06 -32.52
C GLU A 31 9.10 -60.63 -31.14
N ILE A 32 9.74 -60.16 -30.05
CA ILE A 32 9.36 -60.54 -28.68
C ILE A 32 7.94 -60.04 -28.36
N HIS A 33 7.56 -58.84 -28.83
CA HIS A 33 6.23 -58.29 -28.63
C HIS A 33 5.14 -59.12 -29.33
N VAL A 34 5.35 -59.41 -30.61
CA VAL A 34 4.41 -60.15 -31.47
C VAL A 34 4.23 -61.60 -31.00
N LEU A 35 5.30 -62.23 -30.51
CA LEU A 35 5.26 -63.62 -30.04
C LEU A 35 4.82 -63.76 -28.57
N GLY A 36 4.44 -62.67 -27.90
CA GLY A 36 4.03 -62.69 -26.49
C GLY A 36 5.14 -63.08 -25.51
N GLY A 37 6.40 -62.83 -25.88
CA GLY A 37 7.58 -63.18 -25.09
C GLY A 37 7.80 -62.27 -23.87
N PRO A 38 8.86 -62.53 -23.06
CA PRO A 38 9.08 -61.81 -21.81
C PRO A 38 9.28 -60.31 -22.02
N ARG A 39 8.36 -59.48 -21.49
CA ARG A 39 8.37 -58.01 -21.61
C ARG A 39 9.70 -57.36 -21.18
N ILE A 40 10.40 -57.97 -20.22
CA ILE A 40 11.70 -57.49 -19.74
C ILE A 40 12.81 -57.61 -20.80
N LEU A 41 12.76 -58.62 -21.66
CA LEU A 41 13.72 -58.79 -22.76
C LEU A 41 13.42 -57.85 -23.92
N MET A 42 12.14 -57.61 -24.21
CA MET A 42 11.69 -56.59 -25.17
C MET A 42 12.17 -55.18 -24.75
N ILE A 43 11.93 -54.79 -23.49
CA ILE A 43 12.41 -53.51 -22.95
C ILE A 43 13.93 -53.44 -23.03
N ARG A 44 14.63 -54.53 -22.70
CA ARG A 44 16.11 -54.58 -22.77
C ARG A 44 16.63 -54.40 -24.19
N ALA A 45 15.98 -54.99 -25.19
CA ALA A 45 16.33 -54.83 -26.60
C ALA A 45 16.08 -53.39 -27.08
N ILE A 46 14.96 -52.76 -26.70
CA ILE A 46 14.66 -51.35 -27.03
C ILE A 46 15.68 -50.39 -26.39
N GLN A 47 16.07 -50.65 -25.13
CA GLN A 47 17.08 -49.86 -24.44
C GLN A 47 18.44 -49.94 -25.15
N LEU A 48 18.90 -51.16 -25.46
CA LEU A 48 20.15 -51.37 -26.17
C LEU A 48 20.12 -50.76 -27.58
N ALA A 49 18.95 -50.76 -28.26
CA ALA A 49 18.80 -50.12 -29.55
C ALA A 49 18.94 -48.59 -29.48
N ARG A 50 18.40 -47.96 -28.42
CA ARG A 50 18.55 -46.52 -28.18
C ARG A 50 20.00 -46.16 -27.83
N GLU A 51 20.67 -47.00 -27.03
CA GLU A 51 22.09 -46.85 -26.70
C GLU A 51 22.97 -46.96 -27.96
N ALA A 52 22.75 -47.96 -28.81
CA ALA A 52 23.52 -48.16 -30.04
C ALA A 52 23.28 -47.05 -31.08
N ALA A 53 22.08 -46.46 -31.13
CA ALA A 53 21.74 -45.38 -32.07
C ALA A 53 22.30 -43.99 -31.68
N SER A 54 22.65 -43.77 -30.41
CA SER A 54 23.02 -42.45 -29.90
C SER A 54 24.53 -42.16 -29.91
N GLY A 55 25.37 -43.12 -30.31
CA GLY A 55 26.84 -42.96 -30.39
C GLY A 55 27.53 -42.71 -29.03
N PRO A 56 28.87 -42.53 -29.00
CA PRO A 56 29.61 -42.26 -27.77
C PRO A 56 29.13 -40.96 -27.11
N HIS A 57 29.13 -40.94 -25.78
CA HIS A 57 28.68 -39.77 -25.03
C HIS A 57 29.62 -38.57 -25.29
N PRO A 58 29.09 -37.37 -25.61
CA PRO A 58 29.91 -36.19 -25.95
C PRO A 58 30.86 -35.73 -24.83
N LEU A 59 30.49 -35.99 -23.57
CA LEU A 59 31.35 -35.76 -22.39
C LEU A 59 32.30 -36.94 -22.08
N GLY A 60 32.51 -37.85 -23.02
CA GLY A 60 33.37 -39.02 -22.89
C GLY A 60 32.77 -40.16 -22.08
N ARG A 61 33.56 -41.24 -21.92
CA ARG A 61 33.16 -42.48 -21.23
C ARG A 61 32.70 -42.24 -19.78
N LEU A 62 33.37 -41.34 -19.07
CA LEU A 62 33.03 -41.00 -17.69
C LEU A 62 31.67 -40.31 -17.58
N GLY A 63 31.30 -39.48 -18.57
CA GLY A 63 29.96 -38.88 -18.63
C GLY A 63 28.87 -39.92 -18.79
N ALA A 64 29.10 -40.97 -19.59
CA ALA A 64 28.18 -42.10 -19.72
C ALA A 64 28.10 -42.93 -18.42
N GLU A 65 29.23 -43.23 -17.78
CA GLU A 65 29.28 -44.00 -16.51
C GLU A 65 28.56 -43.27 -15.36
N LEU A 66 28.65 -41.94 -15.32
CA LEU A 66 27.96 -41.11 -14.33
C LEU A 66 26.50 -40.79 -14.71
N ALA A 67 26.02 -41.29 -15.86
CA ALA A 67 24.70 -40.98 -16.39
C ALA A 67 24.44 -39.46 -16.51
N LEU A 68 25.46 -38.70 -16.94
CA LEU A 68 25.31 -37.27 -17.21
C LEU A 68 24.38 -37.06 -18.41
N PRO A 69 23.62 -35.95 -18.41
CA PRO A 69 22.87 -35.56 -19.60
C PRO A 69 23.82 -35.15 -20.73
N ARG A 70 23.34 -35.27 -21.96
CA ARG A 70 24.07 -34.81 -23.15
C ARG A 70 23.97 -33.28 -23.25
N PRO A 71 25.08 -32.54 -23.47
CA PRO A 71 25.05 -31.10 -23.69
C PRO A 71 24.18 -30.71 -24.89
N ALA A 72 23.50 -29.57 -24.77
CA ALA A 72 22.48 -29.08 -25.71
C ALA A 72 22.43 -27.54 -25.74
N ASP A 73 23.54 -26.87 -25.39
CA ASP A 73 23.65 -25.40 -25.27
C ASP A 73 22.57 -24.76 -24.37
N LEU A 74 22.18 -25.46 -23.30
CA LEU A 74 21.25 -24.97 -22.29
C LEU A 74 22.00 -24.59 -21.00
N PRO A 75 21.49 -23.63 -20.22
CA PRO A 75 21.96 -23.38 -18.86
C PRO A 75 21.89 -24.65 -17.99
N LEU A 76 22.82 -24.79 -17.03
CA LEU A 76 22.95 -26.06 -16.26
C LEU A 76 21.68 -26.46 -15.52
N TYR A 77 20.93 -25.49 -14.99
CA TYR A 77 19.69 -25.73 -14.25
C TYR A 77 18.60 -26.45 -15.06
N ARG A 78 18.68 -26.46 -16.40
CA ARG A 78 17.72 -27.20 -17.25
C ARG A 78 18.00 -28.69 -17.32
N TYR A 79 19.20 -29.13 -16.97
CA TYR A 79 19.56 -30.53 -16.95
C TYR A 79 19.04 -31.19 -15.66
N LYS A 80 17.78 -31.62 -15.68
CA LYS A 80 17.14 -32.33 -14.54
C LYS A 80 17.93 -33.62 -14.24
N LEU A 81 18.61 -33.67 -13.09
CA LEU A 81 19.33 -34.87 -12.65
C LEU A 81 18.34 -35.96 -12.22
N ALA A 82 18.54 -37.19 -12.70
CA ALA A 82 17.78 -38.34 -12.24
C ALA A 82 18.04 -38.64 -10.76
N ALA A 83 17.09 -39.31 -10.10
CA ALA A 83 17.21 -39.70 -8.70
C ALA A 83 18.50 -40.51 -8.43
N GLY A 84 19.26 -40.11 -7.41
CA GLY A 84 20.53 -40.75 -7.03
C GLY A 84 21.74 -40.39 -7.89
N THR A 85 21.59 -39.55 -8.93
CA THR A 85 22.71 -39.12 -9.78
C THR A 85 23.58 -38.07 -9.09
N PHE A 86 22.98 -37.16 -8.30
CA PHE A 86 23.72 -36.13 -7.56
C PHE A 86 24.73 -36.75 -6.58
N GLU A 87 24.29 -37.72 -5.78
CA GLU A 87 25.11 -38.44 -4.79
C GLU A 87 26.21 -39.25 -5.48
N ARG A 88 25.90 -39.86 -6.63
CA ARG A 88 26.87 -40.63 -7.42
C ARG A 88 27.98 -39.75 -7.97
N ILE A 89 27.64 -38.57 -8.49
CA ILE A 89 28.64 -37.60 -8.93
C ILE A 89 29.47 -37.13 -7.74
N ALA A 90 28.85 -36.79 -6.61
CA ALA A 90 29.54 -36.37 -5.38
C ALA A 90 30.57 -37.42 -4.93
N GLN A 91 30.15 -38.68 -4.81
CA GLN A 91 31.04 -39.78 -4.40
C GLN A 91 32.21 -39.98 -5.37
N LYS A 92 31.96 -39.83 -6.68
CA LYS A 92 33.01 -39.92 -7.69
C LYS A 92 33.99 -38.75 -7.61
N LEU A 93 33.49 -37.53 -7.39
CA LEU A 93 34.31 -36.34 -7.20
C LEU A 93 35.19 -36.48 -5.95
N SER A 94 34.59 -36.83 -4.80
CA SER A 94 35.31 -37.04 -3.53
C SER A 94 36.43 -38.07 -3.63
N SER A 95 36.20 -39.19 -4.32
CA SER A 95 37.19 -40.27 -4.42
C SER A 95 38.28 -40.04 -5.48
N SER A 96 38.06 -39.17 -6.47
CA SER A 96 38.89 -39.12 -7.68
C SER A 96 39.50 -37.75 -8.01
N LEU A 97 39.05 -36.65 -7.40
CA LEU A 97 39.57 -35.29 -7.67
C LEU A 97 41.02 -35.07 -7.20
N ALA A 98 41.50 -35.86 -6.24
CA ALA A 98 42.89 -35.83 -5.79
C ALA A 98 43.87 -36.32 -6.87
N SER A 99 43.41 -37.09 -7.87
CA SER A 99 44.24 -37.56 -8.99
C SER A 99 44.35 -36.49 -10.08
N ASP A 100 45.57 -36.01 -10.35
CA ASP A 100 45.83 -35.06 -11.44
C ASP A 100 45.44 -35.60 -12.82
N ILE A 101 45.48 -36.93 -13.01
CA ILE A 101 45.13 -37.59 -14.27
C ILE A 101 43.61 -37.59 -14.49
N LEU A 102 42.83 -37.84 -13.43
CA LEU A 102 41.36 -37.93 -13.53
C LEU A 102 40.67 -36.57 -13.42
N ARG A 103 41.28 -35.59 -12.74
CA ARG A 103 40.70 -34.26 -12.49
C ARG A 103 40.18 -33.55 -13.75
N PRO A 104 40.92 -33.49 -14.88
CA PRO A 104 40.40 -32.90 -16.12
C PRO A 104 39.14 -33.58 -16.67
N LEU A 105 39.05 -34.90 -16.54
CA LEU A 105 37.93 -35.70 -17.06
C LEU A 105 36.66 -35.52 -16.22
N LEU A 106 36.82 -35.10 -14.95
CA LEU A 106 35.73 -34.86 -14.01
C LEU A 106 35.16 -33.44 -14.11
N ALA A 107 35.80 -32.52 -14.85
CA ALA A 107 35.40 -31.12 -14.94
C ALA A 107 33.92 -30.89 -15.35
N PRO A 108 33.35 -31.60 -16.34
CA PRO A 108 31.94 -31.43 -16.70
C PRO A 108 31.00 -31.90 -15.58
N ALA A 109 31.34 -33.01 -14.91
CA ALA A 109 30.58 -33.54 -13.78
C ALA A 109 30.64 -32.60 -12.58
N PHE A 110 31.81 -32.01 -12.32
CA PHE A 110 32.03 -31.05 -11.24
C PHE A 110 31.13 -29.81 -11.39
N VAL A 111 31.13 -29.19 -12.57
CA VAL A 111 30.36 -27.96 -12.80
C VAL A 111 28.86 -28.19 -12.69
N LEU A 112 28.36 -29.32 -13.21
CA LEU A 112 26.95 -29.70 -13.07
C LEU A 112 26.57 -29.98 -11.61
N TRP A 113 27.42 -30.72 -10.89
CA TRP A 113 27.21 -31.01 -9.46
C TRP A 113 27.29 -29.76 -8.59
N ALA A 114 28.27 -28.89 -8.81
CA ALA A 114 28.46 -27.68 -8.01
C ALA A 114 27.33 -26.67 -8.23
N ALA A 115 26.84 -26.53 -9.46
CA ALA A 115 25.64 -25.74 -9.76
C ALA A 115 24.41 -26.27 -9.01
N ASP A 116 24.18 -27.60 -9.04
CA ASP A 116 23.07 -28.22 -8.30
C ASP A 116 23.25 -28.15 -6.78
N TRP A 117 24.50 -28.17 -6.28
CA TRP A 117 24.80 -27.96 -4.86
C TRP A 117 24.46 -26.54 -4.41
N PHE A 118 24.82 -25.52 -5.19
CA PHE A 118 24.44 -24.13 -4.90
C PHE A 118 22.91 -23.98 -4.85
N ARG A 119 22.17 -24.67 -5.72
CA ARG A 119 20.69 -24.72 -5.67
C ARG A 119 20.17 -25.34 -4.38
N ARG A 120 20.71 -26.50 -3.99
CA ARG A 120 20.19 -27.34 -2.89
C ARG A 120 20.61 -26.95 -1.48
N SER A 121 21.81 -26.39 -1.33
CA SER A 121 22.48 -26.33 -0.02
C SER A 121 22.95 -24.92 0.37
N TYR A 122 22.92 -23.95 -0.54
CA TYR A 122 23.44 -22.61 -0.26
C TYR A 122 22.45 -21.74 0.51
N GLN A 123 22.80 -21.37 1.74
CA GLN A 123 21.94 -20.60 2.65
C GLN A 123 22.14 -19.07 2.58
N GLY A 124 23.00 -18.57 1.68
CA GLY A 124 23.35 -17.14 1.58
C GLY A 124 24.78 -16.82 2.06
N GLY A 125 25.23 -15.57 1.87
CA GLY A 125 26.58 -15.10 2.24
C GLY A 125 27.54 -14.87 1.05
N MET A 126 28.85 -14.84 1.32
CA MET A 126 29.92 -14.77 0.30
C MET A 126 30.35 -16.20 -0.10
N GLN A 127 30.40 -16.51 -1.39
CA GLN A 127 30.74 -17.86 -1.86
C GLN A 127 32.24 -18.14 -1.68
N ARG A 128 32.58 -19.31 -1.13
CA ARG A 128 33.98 -19.73 -0.97
C ARG A 128 34.18 -21.16 -1.48
N TRP A 129 35.34 -21.42 -2.07
CA TRP A 129 35.74 -22.77 -2.45
C TRP A 129 35.79 -23.72 -1.24
N SER A 130 36.11 -23.20 -0.06
CA SER A 130 36.12 -23.97 1.20
C SER A 130 34.77 -24.63 1.52
N ASP A 131 33.66 -24.02 1.08
CA ASP A 131 32.32 -24.58 1.32
C ASP A 131 32.10 -25.83 0.44
N ILE A 132 32.65 -25.84 -0.78
CA ILE A 132 32.67 -27.01 -1.68
C ILE A 132 33.63 -28.09 -1.17
N GLU A 133 34.80 -27.68 -0.68
CA GLU A 133 35.81 -28.59 -0.13
C GLU A 133 35.30 -29.36 1.08
N ALA A 134 34.56 -28.68 1.98
CA ALA A 134 33.96 -29.29 3.15
C ALA A 134 32.98 -30.41 2.77
N VAL A 135 32.22 -30.23 1.69
CA VAL A 135 31.21 -31.18 1.22
C VAL A 135 31.85 -32.37 0.50
N LEU A 136 32.86 -32.11 -0.35
CA LEU A 136 33.53 -33.17 -1.10
C LEU A 136 34.61 -33.90 -0.26
N GLY A 137 35.06 -33.33 0.86
CA GLY A 137 36.15 -33.89 1.66
C GLY A 137 37.50 -33.85 0.95
N VAL A 138 37.68 -32.91 0.01
CA VAL A 138 38.89 -32.77 -0.82
C VAL A 138 39.45 -31.37 -0.67
N GLN A 139 40.77 -31.25 -0.53
CA GLN A 139 41.49 -29.97 -0.46
C GLN A 139 42.29 -29.79 -1.75
N LEU A 140 42.04 -28.70 -2.49
CA LEU A 140 42.80 -28.36 -3.70
C LEU A 140 43.22 -26.88 -3.67
N PRO A 141 44.37 -26.52 -4.28
CA PRO A 141 44.71 -25.12 -4.47
C PRO A 141 43.62 -24.37 -5.25
N GLN A 142 43.36 -23.10 -4.92
CA GLN A 142 42.34 -22.31 -5.62
C GLN A 142 42.56 -22.25 -7.15
N SER A 143 43.80 -22.31 -7.63
CA SER A 143 44.11 -22.37 -9.07
C SER A 143 43.55 -23.62 -9.75
N GLU A 144 43.57 -24.77 -9.06
CA GLU A 144 43.05 -26.04 -9.56
C GLU A 144 41.52 -26.02 -9.60
N TRP A 145 40.86 -25.49 -8.57
CA TRP A 145 39.40 -25.28 -8.57
C TRP A 145 38.95 -24.37 -9.71
N ARG A 146 39.70 -23.28 -9.95
CA ARG A 146 39.43 -22.36 -11.05
C ARG A 146 39.57 -23.04 -12.41
N ALA A 147 40.66 -23.79 -12.62
CA ALA A 147 40.89 -24.53 -13.86
C ALA A 147 39.85 -25.64 -14.09
N LEU A 148 39.40 -26.31 -13.02
CA LEU A 148 38.36 -27.32 -13.07
C LEU A 148 37.02 -26.71 -13.49
N ALA A 149 36.64 -25.58 -12.91
CA ALA A 149 35.42 -24.86 -13.29
C ALA A 149 35.48 -24.36 -14.75
N ASP A 150 36.58 -23.76 -15.18
CA ASP A 150 36.72 -23.25 -16.56
C ASP A 150 36.58 -24.38 -17.60
N ARG A 151 37.23 -25.53 -17.37
CA ARG A 151 37.12 -26.69 -18.27
C ARG A 151 35.72 -27.27 -18.27
N GLY A 152 35.06 -27.30 -17.12
CA GLY A 152 33.68 -27.78 -17.02
C GLY A 152 32.71 -26.86 -17.76
N PHE A 153 32.78 -25.55 -17.55
CA PHE A 153 31.96 -24.58 -18.29
C PHE A 153 32.18 -24.67 -19.80
N HIS A 154 33.44 -24.78 -20.25
CA HIS A 154 33.76 -24.96 -21.65
C HIS A 154 33.13 -26.23 -22.24
N ALA A 155 33.14 -27.35 -21.50
CA ALA A 155 32.53 -28.60 -21.93
C ALA A 155 31.00 -28.54 -22.04
N TRP A 156 30.35 -27.64 -21.30
CA TRP A 156 28.92 -27.37 -21.37
C TRP A 156 28.55 -26.22 -22.32
N GLY A 157 29.52 -25.59 -22.99
CA GLY A 157 29.27 -24.45 -23.88
C GLY A 157 28.91 -23.14 -23.15
N ILE A 158 29.25 -23.03 -21.86
CA ILE A 158 28.86 -21.88 -21.01
C ILE A 158 29.95 -20.82 -20.98
N ALA A 159 29.56 -19.57 -21.22
CA ALA A 159 30.48 -18.43 -21.21
C ALA A 159 30.97 -18.09 -19.80
N PRO A 160 32.22 -17.59 -19.65
CA PRO A 160 32.74 -17.14 -18.36
C PRO A 160 32.11 -15.81 -17.92
N LEU A 161 31.84 -15.67 -16.62
CA LEU A 161 31.35 -14.42 -16.03
C LEU A 161 32.52 -13.49 -15.66
N VAL A 162 32.84 -12.53 -16.54
CA VAL A 162 33.94 -11.58 -16.33
C VAL A 162 33.40 -10.23 -15.81
N THR A 163 33.97 -9.77 -14.69
CA THR A 163 33.65 -8.48 -14.04
C THR A 163 34.92 -7.63 -13.91
N THR A 164 34.80 -6.40 -13.39
CA THR A 164 35.96 -5.56 -13.02
C THR A 164 36.88 -6.23 -12.00
N TYR A 165 36.38 -7.19 -11.22
CA TYR A 165 37.12 -7.99 -10.25
C TYR A 165 37.64 -9.33 -10.82
N GLY A 166 37.59 -9.52 -12.14
CA GLY A 166 38.02 -10.73 -12.83
C GLY A 166 36.90 -11.75 -13.08
N ASN A 167 37.28 -12.99 -13.44
CA ASN A 167 36.36 -14.09 -13.75
C ASN A 167 35.75 -14.69 -12.46
N GLN A 168 34.45 -14.45 -12.27
CA GLN A 168 33.65 -14.80 -11.09
C GLN A 168 33.06 -16.22 -11.19
N ARG A 169 33.91 -17.25 -11.11
CA ARG A 169 33.51 -18.65 -11.33
C ARG A 169 32.48 -19.19 -10.35
N LEU A 170 32.60 -18.86 -9.06
CA LEU A 170 31.64 -19.29 -8.03
C LEU A 170 30.27 -18.64 -8.23
N ALA A 171 30.24 -17.36 -8.58
CA ALA A 171 29.00 -16.67 -8.94
C ALA A 171 28.40 -17.25 -10.23
N ASN A 172 29.24 -17.62 -11.21
CA ASN A 172 28.77 -18.29 -12.43
C ASN A 172 28.15 -19.67 -12.13
N LEU A 173 28.78 -20.46 -11.26
CA LEU A 173 28.23 -21.74 -10.79
C LEU A 173 26.87 -21.55 -10.09
N ALA A 174 26.77 -20.55 -9.22
CA ALA A 174 25.53 -20.24 -8.51
C ALA A 174 24.39 -19.83 -9.47
N ARG A 175 24.68 -18.94 -10.44
CA ARG A 175 23.70 -18.49 -11.46
C ARG A 175 23.19 -19.65 -12.31
N HIS A 176 24.08 -20.55 -12.72
CA HIS A 176 23.70 -21.72 -13.51
C HIS A 176 23.07 -22.85 -12.67
N GLY A 177 23.09 -22.75 -11.34
CA GLY A 177 22.36 -23.63 -10.44
C GLY A 177 20.84 -23.43 -10.46
N GLY A 178 20.36 -22.28 -10.94
CA GLY A 178 18.93 -21.92 -10.94
C GLY A 178 18.49 -21.29 -9.60
N PHE A 179 17.18 -21.29 -9.35
CA PHE A 179 16.60 -20.60 -8.18
C PHE A 179 17.00 -21.29 -6.86
N PRO A 180 17.52 -20.56 -5.85
CA PRO A 180 18.11 -21.17 -4.64
C PRO A 180 17.06 -21.72 -3.68
N ALA A 181 16.77 -23.02 -3.78
CA ALA A 181 15.77 -23.70 -2.96
C ALA A 181 16.11 -23.67 -1.45
N ALA A 182 17.39 -23.72 -1.09
CA ALA A 182 17.84 -23.62 0.31
C ALA A 182 17.53 -22.27 0.97
N ALA A 183 17.47 -21.17 0.21
CA ALA A 183 17.10 -19.85 0.74
C ALA A 183 15.62 -19.82 1.20
N ILE A 184 14.75 -20.54 0.49
CA ILE A 184 13.34 -20.70 0.89
C ILE A 184 13.24 -21.53 2.17
N ALA A 185 13.95 -22.66 2.22
CA ALA A 185 13.95 -23.57 3.37
C ALA A 185 14.52 -22.95 4.66
N SER A 186 15.42 -21.97 4.52
CA SER A 186 16.02 -21.22 5.63
C SER A 186 15.22 -19.99 6.07
N GLY A 187 14.04 -19.75 5.47
CA GLY A 187 13.14 -18.66 5.89
C GLY A 187 13.44 -17.30 5.24
N ALA A 188 14.25 -17.24 4.19
CA ALA A 188 14.46 -15.99 3.46
C ALA A 188 13.17 -15.57 2.71
N SER A 189 12.71 -14.34 2.92
CA SER A 189 11.44 -13.85 2.36
C SER A 189 11.57 -13.27 0.93
N TRP A 190 12.78 -12.88 0.52
CA TRP A 190 13.03 -12.27 -0.79
C TRP A 190 12.65 -13.14 -2.01
N PRO A 191 12.89 -14.48 -2.05
CA PRO A 191 12.59 -15.27 -3.24
C PRO A 191 11.08 -15.39 -3.46
N ARG A 192 10.35 -15.62 -2.36
CA ARG A 192 8.89 -15.66 -2.33
C ARG A 192 8.31 -14.32 -2.79
N ARG A 193 8.74 -13.21 -2.18
CA ARG A 193 8.26 -11.87 -2.51
C ARG A 193 8.49 -11.50 -3.97
N PHE A 194 9.66 -11.81 -4.51
CA PHE A 194 9.99 -11.55 -5.91
C PHE A 194 9.05 -12.31 -6.86
N LEU A 195 8.86 -13.61 -6.66
CA LEU A 195 8.01 -14.43 -7.52
C LEU A 195 6.52 -14.11 -7.35
N GLU A 196 6.03 -13.89 -6.13
CA GLU A 196 4.64 -13.48 -5.89
C GLU A 196 4.33 -12.15 -6.58
N ARG A 197 5.26 -11.18 -6.52
CA ARG A 197 5.12 -9.90 -7.22
C ARG A 197 5.08 -10.09 -8.73
N THR A 198 6.00 -10.87 -9.28
CA THR A 198 6.07 -11.15 -10.72
C THR A 198 4.82 -11.88 -11.21
N VAL A 199 4.35 -12.92 -10.52
CA VAL A 199 3.10 -13.64 -10.84
C VAL A 199 1.91 -12.69 -10.74
N GLY A 200 1.81 -11.91 -9.66
CA GLY A 200 0.73 -10.94 -9.48
C GLY A 200 0.65 -9.92 -10.61
N GLU A 201 1.79 -9.34 -11.02
CA GLU A 201 1.85 -8.40 -12.14
C GLU A 201 1.59 -9.07 -13.50
N LEU A 202 1.99 -10.33 -13.68
CA LEU A 202 1.69 -11.11 -14.90
C LEU A 202 0.21 -11.48 -15.01
N LEU A 203 -0.46 -11.84 -13.91
CA LEU A 203 -1.92 -12.00 -13.87
C LEU A 203 -2.65 -10.68 -14.20
N GLY A 204 -1.98 -9.55 -13.93
CA GLY A 204 -2.35 -8.18 -14.29
C GLY A 204 -2.14 -7.83 -15.76
N ALA A 205 -1.20 -8.52 -16.43
CA ALA A 205 -0.91 -8.34 -17.83
C ALA A 205 -2.07 -8.89 -18.69
N GLY A 206 -2.10 -8.54 -19.97
CA GLY A 206 -3.06 -9.08 -20.92
C GLY A 206 -2.74 -10.55 -21.22
N GLU A 207 -2.60 -10.93 -22.50
CA GLU A 207 -1.98 -12.20 -22.86
C GLU A 207 -0.49 -12.16 -22.48
N PRO A 208 -0.06 -12.84 -21.40
CA PRO A 208 1.32 -12.75 -20.95
C PRO A 208 2.20 -13.67 -21.81
N ASP A 209 3.33 -13.16 -22.27
CA ASP A 209 4.36 -13.95 -22.93
C ASP A 209 5.67 -13.94 -22.11
N ILE A 210 6.65 -14.71 -22.57
CA ILE A 210 7.93 -14.83 -21.88
C ILE A 210 8.70 -13.50 -21.85
N GLY A 211 8.60 -12.68 -22.90
CA GLY A 211 9.26 -11.37 -22.95
C GLY A 211 8.69 -10.41 -21.88
N THR A 212 7.37 -10.44 -21.70
CA THR A 212 6.66 -9.68 -20.66
C THR A 212 7.07 -10.15 -19.27
N ALA A 213 7.12 -11.47 -19.05
CA ALA A 213 7.54 -12.05 -17.77
C ALA A 213 8.98 -11.66 -17.39
N VAL A 214 9.91 -11.71 -18.34
CA VAL A 214 11.30 -11.29 -18.10
C VAL A 214 11.40 -9.80 -17.82
N THR A 215 10.67 -8.96 -18.56
CA THR A 215 10.64 -7.50 -18.33
C THR A 215 10.10 -7.15 -16.94
N ILE A 216 9.08 -7.89 -16.47
CA ILE A 216 8.54 -7.75 -15.11
C ILE A 216 9.59 -8.18 -14.07
N CYS A 217 10.30 -9.28 -14.30
CA CYS A 217 11.41 -9.72 -13.44
C CYS A 217 12.52 -8.66 -13.37
N GLU A 218 12.96 -8.11 -14.50
CA GLU A 218 13.98 -7.06 -14.57
C GLU A 218 13.57 -5.82 -13.78
N ARG A 219 12.32 -5.39 -13.94
CA ARG A 219 11.77 -4.25 -13.19
C ARG A 219 11.73 -4.50 -11.67
N ASN A 220 11.57 -5.76 -11.26
CA ASN A 220 11.50 -6.18 -9.88
C ASN A 220 12.84 -6.69 -9.31
N GLU A 221 13.97 -6.52 -10.03
CA GLU A 221 15.28 -7.04 -9.63
C GLU A 221 15.77 -6.51 -8.27
N TYR A 222 15.22 -5.37 -7.81
CA TYR A 222 15.51 -4.78 -6.50
C TYR A 222 15.13 -5.72 -5.34
N LEU A 223 14.12 -6.58 -5.53
CA LEU A 223 13.75 -7.62 -4.57
C LEU A 223 14.77 -8.75 -4.49
N LEU A 224 15.71 -8.85 -5.45
CA LEU A 224 16.76 -9.86 -5.47
C LEU A 224 18.05 -9.33 -4.82
N PRO A 225 18.76 -10.17 -4.02
CA PRO A 225 20.12 -9.88 -3.61
C PRO A 225 21.03 -9.67 -4.83
N SER A 226 22.04 -8.80 -4.70
CA SER A 226 22.91 -8.36 -5.81
C SER A 226 23.54 -9.49 -6.63
N ILE A 227 23.86 -10.63 -6.00
CA ILE A 227 24.41 -11.81 -6.71
C ILE A 227 23.42 -12.45 -7.69
N TRP A 228 22.14 -12.37 -7.38
CA TRP A 228 21.04 -12.97 -8.16
C TRP A 228 20.44 -12.01 -9.19
N ARG A 229 20.88 -10.74 -9.24
CA ARG A 229 20.49 -9.79 -10.29
C ARG A 229 21.20 -10.14 -11.59
N SER A 230 20.63 -11.05 -12.37
CA SER A 230 21.18 -11.50 -13.65
C SER A 230 20.08 -11.87 -14.64
N GLN A 231 20.42 -11.81 -15.94
CA GLN A 231 19.49 -12.16 -17.01
C GLN A 231 19.02 -13.61 -16.90
N GLU A 232 19.88 -14.54 -16.48
CA GLU A 232 19.53 -15.94 -16.28
C GLU A 232 18.50 -16.11 -15.14
N MET A 233 18.63 -15.33 -14.07
CA MET A 233 17.68 -15.33 -12.96
C MET A 233 16.32 -14.76 -13.39
N HIS A 234 16.32 -13.68 -14.17
CA HIS A 234 15.10 -13.08 -14.69
C HIS A 234 14.38 -14.02 -15.67
N ALA A 235 15.15 -14.72 -16.51
CA ALA A 235 14.63 -15.73 -17.43
C ALA A 235 13.98 -16.90 -16.69
N ILE A 236 14.68 -17.58 -15.78
CA ILE A 236 14.11 -18.74 -15.07
C ILE A 236 12.90 -18.37 -14.20
N CYS A 237 12.95 -17.21 -13.54
CA CYS A 237 11.83 -16.73 -12.71
C CYS A 237 10.64 -16.28 -13.58
N GLY A 238 10.91 -15.66 -14.73
CA GLY A 238 9.89 -15.27 -15.70
C GLY A 238 9.20 -16.50 -16.31
N GLU A 239 9.96 -17.52 -16.70
CA GLU A 239 9.42 -18.79 -17.18
C GLU A 239 8.55 -19.48 -16.12
N LEU A 240 9.02 -19.53 -14.87
CA LEU A 240 8.24 -20.11 -13.77
C LEU A 240 6.94 -19.33 -13.56
N ALA A 241 7.03 -18.00 -13.44
CA ALA A 241 5.86 -17.17 -13.19
C ALA A 241 4.84 -17.26 -14.34
N LEU A 242 5.31 -17.28 -15.59
CA LEU A 242 4.46 -17.48 -16.76
C LEU A 242 3.75 -18.85 -16.71
N LYS A 243 4.49 -19.93 -16.42
CA LYS A 243 3.90 -21.27 -16.33
C LYS A 243 2.86 -21.38 -15.22
N ILE A 244 3.08 -20.71 -14.08
CA ILE A 244 2.09 -20.63 -12.99
C ILE A 244 0.80 -19.94 -13.46
N VAL A 245 0.91 -18.85 -14.21
CA VAL A 245 -0.25 -18.14 -14.79
C VAL A 245 -1.00 -19.02 -15.79
N GLU A 246 -0.29 -19.73 -16.67
CA GLU A 246 -0.87 -20.68 -17.62
C GLU A 246 -1.63 -21.81 -16.92
N LEU A 247 -1.03 -22.42 -15.89
CA LEU A 247 -1.65 -23.49 -15.10
C LEU A 247 -2.91 -23.00 -14.39
N ARG A 248 -2.89 -21.77 -13.87
CA ARG A 248 -4.05 -21.16 -13.23
C ARG A 248 -5.19 -20.94 -14.23
N ALA A 249 -4.89 -20.40 -15.40
CA ALA A 249 -5.86 -20.21 -16.48
C ALA A 249 -6.46 -21.54 -16.96
N PHE A 250 -5.64 -22.60 -17.03
CA PHE A 250 -6.12 -23.95 -17.33
C PHE A 250 -7.08 -24.47 -16.25
N ALA A 251 -6.71 -24.37 -14.98
CA ALA A 251 -7.55 -24.82 -13.86
C ALA A 251 -8.88 -24.06 -13.80
N ASP A 252 -8.89 -22.75 -14.06
CA ASP A 252 -10.13 -21.95 -14.08
C ASP A 252 -11.07 -22.33 -15.23
N LYS A 253 -10.52 -22.83 -16.34
CA LYS A 253 -11.29 -23.31 -17.48
C LYS A 253 -11.82 -24.74 -17.29
N GLU A 254 -10.99 -25.67 -16.84
CA GLU A 254 -11.28 -27.11 -16.85
C GLU A 254 -11.85 -27.62 -15.51
N ALA A 255 -11.63 -26.90 -14.40
CA ALA A 255 -12.11 -27.26 -13.07
C ALA A 255 -12.65 -26.02 -12.32
N PRO A 256 -13.94 -25.64 -12.52
CA PRO A 256 -14.52 -24.44 -11.91
C PRO A 256 -14.35 -24.36 -10.39
N ALA A 257 -14.30 -23.15 -9.85
CA ALA A 257 -14.03 -22.92 -8.43
C ALA A 257 -15.06 -23.61 -7.51
N ASP A 258 -14.58 -24.49 -6.64
CA ASP A 258 -15.39 -25.25 -5.68
C ASP A 258 -14.90 -25.09 -4.22
N GLY A 259 -14.08 -24.07 -3.97
CA GLY A 259 -13.49 -23.76 -2.67
C GLY A 259 -12.19 -24.52 -2.35
N ARG A 260 -11.74 -25.45 -3.22
CA ARG A 260 -10.44 -26.10 -3.09
C ARG A 260 -9.31 -25.23 -3.68
N PRO A 261 -8.08 -25.30 -3.15
CA PRO A 261 -6.93 -24.57 -3.68
C PRO A 261 -6.59 -25.02 -5.10
N TYR A 262 -5.91 -24.15 -5.86
CA TYR A 262 -5.55 -24.40 -7.26
C TYR A 262 -4.77 -25.69 -7.47
N SER A 263 -3.85 -26.03 -6.58
CA SER A 263 -3.07 -27.27 -6.69
C SER A 263 -3.94 -28.52 -6.59
N ALA A 264 -4.92 -28.56 -5.67
CA ALA A 264 -5.85 -29.69 -5.57
C ALA A 264 -6.77 -29.81 -6.80
N ARG A 265 -7.12 -28.69 -7.43
CA ARG A 265 -7.88 -28.67 -8.69
C ARG A 265 -7.04 -29.19 -9.86
N LEU A 266 -5.78 -28.77 -9.93
CA LEU A 266 -4.82 -29.25 -10.93
C LEU A 266 -4.50 -30.74 -10.76
N ASP A 267 -4.40 -31.24 -9.53
CA ASP A 267 -4.15 -32.67 -9.25
C ASP A 267 -5.27 -33.57 -9.78
N GLN A 268 -6.49 -33.04 -9.84
CA GLN A 268 -7.65 -33.75 -10.38
C GLN A 268 -7.75 -33.63 -11.91
N ALA A 269 -7.41 -32.47 -12.48
CA ALA A 269 -7.59 -32.18 -13.90
C ALA A 269 -6.36 -32.50 -14.76
N TYR A 270 -5.17 -32.54 -14.16
CA TYR A 270 -3.89 -32.66 -14.86
C TYR A 270 -2.83 -33.42 -14.03
N GLU A 271 -2.85 -34.76 -14.05
CA GLU A 271 -2.02 -35.63 -13.19
C GLU A 271 -0.51 -35.30 -13.16
N ASP A 272 0.08 -34.90 -14.29
CA ASP A 272 1.54 -34.69 -14.42
C ASP A 272 1.95 -33.20 -14.47
N TRP A 273 1.08 -32.25 -14.09
CA TRP A 273 1.34 -30.81 -14.26
C TRP A 273 2.63 -30.32 -13.58
N ARG A 274 3.02 -30.95 -12.46
CA ARG A 274 4.24 -30.60 -11.71
C ARG A 274 5.51 -30.92 -12.48
N ASP A 275 5.48 -31.90 -13.36
CA ASP A 275 6.65 -32.29 -14.17
C ASP A 275 6.96 -31.27 -15.27
N GLU A 276 5.96 -30.44 -15.64
CA GLU A 276 6.08 -29.36 -16.63
C GLU A 276 6.68 -28.06 -16.10
N LEU A 277 6.88 -27.95 -14.78
CA LEU A 277 7.52 -26.78 -14.21
C LEU A 277 8.96 -26.64 -14.77
N PRO A 278 9.39 -25.41 -15.12
CA PRO A 278 10.66 -25.16 -15.82
C PRO A 278 11.90 -25.45 -14.96
N MET A 279 11.71 -25.73 -13.68
CA MET A 279 12.76 -26.09 -12.74
C MET A 279 12.34 -27.23 -11.82
N THR A 280 13.31 -28.05 -11.41
CA THR A 280 13.08 -29.08 -10.40
C THR A 280 12.95 -28.41 -9.03
N LEU A 281 11.83 -28.65 -8.36
CA LEU A 281 11.57 -28.13 -7.03
C LEU A 281 11.66 -29.28 -6.04
N ASP A 282 12.58 -29.15 -5.09
CA ASP A 282 12.74 -30.10 -4.00
C ASP A 282 11.53 -29.96 -3.03
N SER A 283 11.29 -30.90 -2.12
CA SER A 283 10.09 -30.91 -1.24
C SER A 283 9.89 -29.63 -0.40
N ALA A 284 10.95 -28.88 -0.13
CA ALA A 284 10.90 -27.60 0.56
C ALA A 284 10.27 -26.46 -0.27
N ALA A 285 10.18 -26.61 -1.60
CA ALA A 285 9.67 -25.59 -2.51
C ALA A 285 8.23 -25.87 -3.00
N THR A 286 7.61 -26.99 -2.62
CA THR A 286 6.20 -27.29 -2.93
C THR A 286 5.26 -26.22 -2.36
N GLY A 287 5.47 -25.82 -1.09
CA GLY A 287 4.67 -24.76 -0.46
C GLY A 287 4.80 -23.39 -1.14
N LEU A 288 5.94 -23.12 -1.80
CA LEU A 288 6.08 -21.90 -2.61
C LEU A 288 5.16 -21.97 -3.84
N ILE A 289 5.06 -23.11 -4.52
CA ILE A 289 4.19 -23.24 -5.69
C ILE A 289 2.72 -23.07 -5.33
N ASP A 290 2.26 -23.69 -4.23
CA ASP A 290 0.90 -23.49 -3.74
C ASP A 290 0.64 -22.01 -3.46
N THR A 291 1.60 -21.33 -2.84
CA THR A 291 1.52 -19.90 -2.58
C THR A 291 1.46 -19.06 -3.87
N LEU A 292 2.26 -19.41 -4.89
CA LEU A 292 2.29 -18.69 -6.17
C LEU A 292 1.01 -18.92 -6.99
N LEU A 293 0.43 -20.11 -6.94
CA LEU A 293 -0.86 -20.40 -7.57
C LEU A 293 -1.99 -19.57 -6.94
N GLU A 294 -1.91 -19.30 -5.64
CA GLU A 294 -2.84 -18.46 -4.88
C GLU A 294 -2.50 -16.96 -4.92
N ALA A 295 -1.49 -16.54 -5.69
CA ALA A 295 -1.07 -15.14 -5.75
C ALA A 295 -2.21 -14.23 -6.25
N ARG A 296 -2.35 -13.07 -5.60
CA ARG A 296 -3.35 -12.06 -6.00
C ARG A 296 -2.89 -11.34 -7.27
N LYS A 297 -3.83 -11.10 -8.19
CA LYS A 297 -3.62 -10.25 -9.36
C LYS A 297 -3.26 -8.84 -8.92
N LEU A 298 -2.16 -8.28 -9.43
CA LEU A 298 -1.71 -6.92 -9.16
C LEU A 298 -1.96 -6.03 -10.38
N ILE A 299 -2.39 -4.79 -10.14
CA ILE A 299 -2.63 -3.80 -11.19
C ILE A 299 -1.60 -2.67 -11.04
N GLY A 300 -0.49 -2.69 -11.79
CA GLY A 300 0.50 -1.59 -11.75
C GLY A 300 1.92 -1.95 -12.22
N THR A 301 2.75 -0.91 -12.39
CA THR A 301 4.09 -0.96 -12.99
C THR A 301 5.25 -1.06 -11.98
N GLY A 302 5.02 -1.52 -10.75
CA GLY A 302 6.08 -1.54 -9.73
C GLY A 302 6.53 -0.16 -9.22
N SER A 303 5.79 0.92 -9.52
CA SER A 303 6.01 2.28 -9.00
C SER A 303 4.79 2.81 -8.26
N ILE A 304 5.00 3.71 -7.30
CA ILE A 304 3.87 4.28 -6.56
C ILE A 304 3.02 5.21 -7.42
N ARG A 305 1.71 5.05 -7.34
CA ARG A 305 0.73 5.86 -8.07
C ARG A 305 -0.64 5.84 -7.40
N ILE A 306 -1.48 6.76 -7.82
CA ILE A 306 -2.90 6.81 -7.49
C ILE A 306 -3.70 6.50 -8.75
N GLY A 307 -4.62 5.54 -8.64
CA GLY A 307 -5.68 5.30 -9.62
C GLY A 307 -6.93 6.10 -9.26
N ARG A 308 -7.81 6.28 -10.24
CA ARG A 308 -9.13 6.88 -10.05
C ARG A 308 -10.18 5.90 -10.54
N LEU A 309 -11.26 5.75 -9.79
CA LEU A 309 -12.33 4.81 -10.11
C LEU A 309 -13.70 5.39 -9.79
N ILE A 310 -14.71 4.84 -10.44
CA ILE A 310 -16.13 5.00 -10.09
C ILE A 310 -16.60 3.65 -9.52
N ARG A 311 -17.20 3.67 -8.33
CA ARG A 311 -17.73 2.48 -7.66
C ARG A 311 -19.18 2.71 -7.30
N GLN A 312 -19.99 1.66 -7.40
CA GLN A 312 -21.34 1.69 -6.86
C GLN A 312 -21.30 1.43 -5.35
N ILE A 313 -21.78 2.39 -4.55
CA ILE A 313 -21.85 2.34 -3.09
C ILE A 313 -23.28 2.72 -2.69
N ASP A 314 -23.96 1.84 -1.95
CA ASP A 314 -25.36 2.03 -1.52
C ASP A 314 -26.35 2.34 -2.66
N GLY A 315 -26.06 1.85 -3.87
CA GLY A 315 -26.87 2.05 -5.07
C GLY A 315 -26.45 3.26 -5.91
N ASP A 316 -25.64 4.17 -5.37
CA ASP A 316 -25.17 5.38 -6.06
C ASP A 316 -23.77 5.18 -6.65
N TRP A 317 -23.49 5.86 -7.77
CA TRP A 317 -22.14 5.94 -8.31
C TRP A 317 -21.31 6.98 -7.57
N ARG A 318 -20.19 6.55 -6.99
CA ARG A 318 -19.28 7.39 -6.21
C ARG A 318 -17.90 7.44 -6.83
N GLU A 319 -17.36 8.65 -6.93
CA GLU A 319 -15.98 8.90 -7.35
C GLU A 319 -15.01 8.50 -6.24
N CYS A 320 -13.95 7.76 -6.57
CA CYS A 320 -13.00 7.23 -5.60
C CYS A 320 -11.55 7.26 -6.11
N LEU A 321 -10.59 7.22 -5.18
CA LEU A 321 -9.18 6.90 -5.45
C LEU A 321 -8.88 5.42 -5.22
N ASP A 322 -7.89 4.90 -5.93
CA ASP A 322 -7.27 3.60 -5.73
C ASP A 322 -5.78 3.79 -5.37
N PHE A 323 -5.35 3.27 -4.23
CA PHE A 323 -3.97 3.48 -3.76
C PHE A 323 -3.05 2.35 -4.24
N HIS A 324 -2.06 2.69 -5.07
CA HIS A 324 -0.97 1.78 -5.43
C HIS A 324 0.34 2.33 -4.84
N LEU A 325 0.51 2.21 -3.52
CA LEU A 325 1.62 2.82 -2.79
C LEU A 325 2.78 1.85 -2.48
N GLU A 326 2.82 0.71 -3.15
CA GLU A 326 3.91 -0.27 -3.06
C GLU A 326 4.75 -0.27 -4.33
N GLY A 327 6.04 0.00 -4.18
CA GLY A 327 7.01 -0.06 -5.27
C GLY A 327 8.02 1.08 -5.25
N ARG A 328 8.72 1.25 -6.37
CA ARG A 328 9.75 2.27 -6.54
C ARG A 328 9.16 3.68 -6.61
N TRP A 329 9.80 4.61 -5.93
CA TRP A 329 9.70 6.04 -6.17
C TRP A 329 10.91 6.48 -6.99
N ASP A 330 10.65 6.98 -8.20
CA ASP A 330 11.68 7.55 -9.05
C ASP A 330 11.69 9.06 -8.80
N ASP A 331 12.65 9.50 -8.00
CA ASP A 331 12.76 10.90 -7.56
C ASP A 331 13.33 11.79 -8.68
N LYS A 332 12.59 11.89 -9.78
CA LYS A 332 12.99 12.63 -10.99
C LYS A 332 13.22 14.11 -10.73
N ASP A 333 12.52 14.65 -9.74
CA ASP A 333 12.58 16.06 -9.34
C ASP A 333 13.61 16.29 -8.21
N CYS A 334 14.36 15.26 -7.81
CA CYS A 334 15.34 15.29 -6.70
C CYS A 334 14.77 15.92 -5.43
N ILE A 335 13.51 15.62 -5.11
CA ILE A 335 12.81 16.13 -3.91
C ILE A 335 13.48 15.58 -2.65
N LEU A 336 14.07 14.38 -2.73
CA LEU A 336 14.71 13.67 -1.65
C LEU A 336 16.24 13.68 -1.85
N SER A 337 16.97 14.30 -0.92
CA SER A 337 18.43 14.29 -0.93
C SER A 337 18.97 12.95 -0.36
N PRO A 338 19.67 12.12 -1.16
CA PRO A 338 20.24 10.87 -0.69
C PRO A 338 21.51 11.16 0.10
N GLY A 339 21.41 11.09 1.43
CA GLY A 339 22.54 11.31 2.34
C GLY A 339 22.15 11.63 3.78
N GLU A 340 21.00 12.28 3.99
CA GLU A 340 20.60 12.81 5.30
C GLU A 340 19.51 11.98 6.01
N HIS A 341 18.77 11.16 5.27
CA HIS A 341 17.62 10.41 5.78
C HIS A 341 17.60 8.95 5.29
N ILE A 342 17.46 8.01 6.22
CA ILE A 342 17.39 6.55 5.91
C ILE A 342 15.94 6.12 5.66
N ARG A 343 14.97 6.85 6.22
CA ARG A 343 13.54 6.59 6.08
C ARG A 343 12.76 7.90 5.97
N VAL A 344 11.86 7.95 5.01
CA VAL A 344 10.99 9.09 4.70
C VAL A 344 9.53 8.62 4.75
N PHE A 345 8.60 9.48 5.15
CA PHE A 345 7.17 9.19 5.18
C PHE A 345 6.44 10.05 4.16
N LEU A 346 5.51 9.44 3.44
CA LEU A 346 4.58 10.12 2.56
C LEU A 346 3.31 10.45 3.33
N GLN A 347 2.97 11.74 3.45
CA GLN A 347 1.77 12.21 4.13
C GLN A 347 0.83 12.90 3.14
N PRO A 348 -0.49 12.77 3.29
CA PRO A 348 -1.46 13.42 2.43
C PRO A 348 -1.49 14.93 2.70
N THR A 349 -1.69 15.73 1.66
CA THR A 349 -1.85 17.19 1.75
C THR A 349 -3.05 17.67 0.93
N GLY A 350 -3.48 18.91 1.16
CA GLY A 350 -4.62 19.51 0.47
C GLY A 350 -5.89 18.66 0.60
N ALA A 351 -6.68 18.58 -0.47
CA ALA A 351 -7.95 17.84 -0.50
C ALA A 351 -7.83 16.34 -0.11
N LEU A 352 -6.65 15.74 -0.25
CA LEU A 352 -6.42 14.37 0.17
C LEU A 352 -6.37 14.24 1.69
N ALA A 353 -5.76 15.20 2.39
CA ALA A 353 -5.66 15.18 3.85
C ALA A 353 -7.04 15.19 4.52
N ASP A 354 -8.04 15.75 3.85
CA ASP A 354 -9.43 15.81 4.31
C ASP A 354 -10.12 14.44 4.42
N ARG A 355 -9.65 13.47 3.62
CA ARG A 355 -10.29 12.16 3.42
C ARG A 355 -9.37 11.00 3.80
N ALA A 356 -8.07 11.24 3.85
CA ALA A 356 -7.04 10.29 4.23
C ALA A 356 -6.24 10.88 5.39
N SER A 357 -6.35 10.28 6.57
CA SER A 357 -5.51 10.64 7.72
C SER A 357 -4.27 9.76 7.84
N GLY A 358 -3.23 10.27 8.50
CA GLY A 358 -2.02 9.51 8.82
C GLY A 358 -1.02 9.41 7.67
N ARG A 359 -0.07 8.49 7.79
CA ARG A 359 0.98 8.25 6.78
C ARG A 359 0.43 7.34 5.68
N LEU A 360 0.60 7.75 4.42
CA LEU A 360 0.20 6.97 3.25
C LEU A 360 1.17 5.81 3.00
N ALA A 361 2.46 6.09 3.09
CA ALA A 361 3.55 5.14 2.86
C ALA A 361 4.82 5.56 3.62
N TYR A 362 5.76 4.64 3.78
CA TYR A 362 7.14 4.99 4.11
C TYR A 362 8.08 4.56 2.98
N LEU A 363 9.14 5.33 2.78
CA LEU A 363 10.16 5.14 1.77
C LEU A 363 11.50 4.84 2.46
N GLU A 364 12.19 3.81 1.99
CA GLU A 364 13.55 3.46 2.40
C GLU A 364 14.50 3.71 1.22
N HIS A 365 15.67 4.27 1.51
CA HIS A 365 16.71 4.49 0.49
C HIS A 365 17.45 3.18 0.19
N GLU A 366 17.46 2.76 -1.07
CA GLU A 366 18.26 1.64 -1.57
C GLU A 366 19.44 2.15 -2.41
N ALA A 367 20.52 1.37 -2.53
CA ALA A 367 21.71 1.74 -3.29
C ALA A 367 21.35 2.15 -4.74
N GLY A 368 21.88 3.29 -5.20
CA GLY A 368 21.68 3.80 -6.56
C GLY A 368 20.57 4.85 -6.73
N ASN A 369 20.30 5.68 -5.72
CA ASN A 369 19.32 6.78 -5.76
C ASN A 369 17.84 6.33 -5.89
N SER A 370 17.54 5.08 -5.55
CA SER A 370 16.20 4.53 -5.67
C SER A 370 15.54 4.46 -4.30
N TRP A 371 14.37 5.08 -4.16
CA TRP A 371 13.55 5.00 -2.96
C TRP A 371 12.49 3.92 -3.12
N ILE A 372 12.33 3.04 -2.13
CA ILE A 372 11.33 1.97 -2.14
C ILE A 372 10.22 2.32 -1.15
N ALA A 373 9.02 2.54 -1.67
CA ALA A 373 7.84 2.84 -0.88
C ALA A 373 7.10 1.57 -0.47
N ARG A 374 6.61 1.57 0.77
CA ARG A 374 5.70 0.56 1.30
C ARG A 374 4.47 1.24 1.87
N ALA A 375 3.30 0.76 1.45
CA ALA A 375 2.03 1.27 1.94
C ALA A 375 1.94 1.11 3.46
N MET A 376 1.43 2.14 4.14
CA MET A 376 1.14 2.10 5.58
C MET A 376 -0.36 2.03 5.87
N ARG A 377 -1.19 2.09 4.83
CA ARG A 377 -2.65 2.01 4.91
C ARG A 377 -3.15 0.71 4.31
N SER A 378 -4.27 0.23 4.84
CA SER A 378 -4.95 -0.96 4.36
C SER A 378 -6.14 -0.68 3.45
N GLU A 379 -6.70 0.54 3.43
CA GLU A 379 -7.79 0.85 2.51
C GLU A 379 -7.30 0.91 1.07
N ALA A 380 -7.83 0.00 0.23
CA ALA A 380 -7.51 -0.02 -1.19
C ALA A 380 -8.11 1.20 -1.93
N ALA A 381 -9.29 1.67 -1.51
CA ALA A 381 -9.97 2.80 -2.13
C ALA A 381 -10.71 3.68 -1.12
N ILE A 382 -10.80 4.99 -1.42
CA ILE A 382 -11.59 5.97 -0.64
C ILE A 382 -12.41 6.83 -1.59
N GLU A 383 -13.59 7.28 -1.16
CA GLU A 383 -14.37 8.28 -1.90
C GLU A 383 -13.59 9.59 -2.03
N PHE A 384 -13.51 10.14 -3.25
CA PHE A 384 -12.73 11.32 -3.56
C PHE A 384 -13.14 11.92 -4.92
N PRO A 385 -13.45 13.22 -4.98
CA PRO A 385 -13.79 13.88 -6.23
C PRO A 385 -12.70 13.80 -7.30
N LEU A 386 -13.08 13.49 -8.54
CA LEU A 386 -12.14 13.30 -9.64
C LEU A 386 -11.43 14.60 -10.04
N ASP A 387 -12.10 15.74 -9.89
CA ASP A 387 -11.63 17.09 -10.24
C ASP A 387 -10.60 17.68 -9.28
N LEU A 388 -10.45 17.11 -8.08
CA LEU A 388 -9.46 17.59 -7.10
C LEU A 388 -8.08 16.96 -7.32
N PRO A 389 -6.98 17.71 -7.13
CA PRO A 389 -5.64 17.15 -7.18
C PRO A 389 -5.35 16.27 -5.95
N VAL A 390 -4.63 15.18 -6.17
CA VAL A 390 -4.16 14.28 -5.10
C VAL A 390 -2.72 14.64 -4.77
N THR A 391 -2.55 15.35 -3.66
CA THR A 391 -1.25 15.88 -3.24
C THR A 391 -0.76 15.21 -1.97
N ALA A 392 0.57 15.13 -1.86
CA ALA A 392 1.26 14.60 -0.70
C ALA A 392 2.55 15.37 -0.46
N GLU A 393 3.17 15.14 0.68
CA GLU A 393 4.49 15.67 0.99
C GLU A 393 5.33 14.64 1.74
N PHE A 394 6.65 14.87 1.74
CA PHE A 394 7.61 14.01 2.40
C PHE A 394 8.00 14.56 3.76
N HIS A 395 8.04 13.67 4.75
CA HIS A 395 8.45 13.95 6.11
C HIS A 395 9.57 13.02 6.56
N ALA A 396 10.56 13.53 7.28
CA ALA A 396 11.44 12.72 8.11
C ALA A 396 11.78 13.49 9.39
N ARG A 397 12.04 12.77 10.49
CA ARG A 397 12.37 13.37 11.80
C ARG A 397 11.30 14.34 12.36
N GLY A 398 10.04 14.19 11.94
CA GLY A 398 8.96 15.11 12.30
C GLY A 398 8.99 16.44 11.54
N GLU A 399 9.92 16.58 10.60
CA GLU A 399 10.08 17.75 9.76
C GLU A 399 9.66 17.45 8.32
N ARG A 400 9.15 18.48 7.67
CA ARG A 400 8.80 18.49 6.26
C ARG A 400 10.08 18.61 5.43
N LEU A 401 10.31 17.66 4.52
CA LEU A 401 11.52 17.61 3.68
C LEU A 401 11.42 18.45 2.41
N GLY A 402 10.21 18.84 2.03
CA GLY A 402 9.98 19.60 0.80
C GLY A 402 8.53 20.03 0.67
N ARG A 403 8.26 20.85 -0.35
CA ARG A 403 6.90 21.32 -0.64
C ARG A 403 6.00 20.16 -1.05
N SER A 404 4.69 20.35 -0.83
CA SER A 404 3.66 19.45 -1.35
C SER A 404 3.79 19.29 -2.87
N PHE A 405 3.56 18.07 -3.34
CA PHE A 405 3.62 17.68 -4.75
C PHE A 405 2.42 16.81 -5.12
N THR A 406 2.10 16.74 -6.42
CA THR A 406 1.04 15.85 -6.94
C THR A 406 1.59 14.44 -7.10
N VAL A 407 0.98 13.48 -6.40
CA VAL A 407 1.37 12.05 -6.49
C VAL A 407 1.19 11.56 -7.93
N PRO A 408 2.02 10.64 -8.47
CA PRO A 408 1.82 10.09 -9.81
C PRO A 408 0.40 9.54 -10.00
N GLY A 409 -0.27 9.94 -11.08
CA GLY A 409 -1.70 9.63 -11.32
C GLY A 409 -2.70 10.52 -10.57
N GLY A 410 -2.23 11.36 -9.65
CA GLY A 410 -3.01 12.28 -8.82
C GLY A 410 -3.42 13.59 -9.48
N LYS A 411 -3.21 13.76 -10.79
CA LYS A 411 -3.66 14.98 -11.49
C LYS A 411 -5.19 15.10 -11.43
N PRO A 412 -5.74 16.32 -11.34
CA PRO A 412 -7.19 16.52 -11.38
C PRO A 412 -7.75 16.07 -12.74
N VAL A 413 -8.98 15.57 -12.72
CA VAL A 413 -9.72 15.11 -13.91
C VAL A 413 -10.66 16.21 -14.34
N THR A 414 -10.51 16.66 -15.59
CA THR A 414 -11.38 17.71 -16.13
C THR A 414 -12.81 17.21 -16.32
N ASP A 415 -13.78 18.13 -16.37
CA ASP A 415 -15.18 17.82 -16.67
C ASP A 415 -15.45 17.48 -18.16
N GLY A 416 -14.39 17.23 -18.95
CA GLY A 416 -14.50 16.85 -20.35
C GLY A 416 -14.79 15.36 -20.58
N LEU A 417 -14.29 14.84 -21.70
CA LEU A 417 -14.37 13.43 -22.04
C LEU A 417 -13.46 12.58 -21.16
N ARG A 418 -14.03 11.54 -20.56
CA ARG A 418 -13.37 10.58 -19.68
C ARG A 418 -13.54 9.16 -20.24
N VAL A 419 -12.49 8.35 -20.18
CA VAL A 419 -12.49 6.97 -20.70
C VAL A 419 -12.22 6.01 -19.56
N PHE A 420 -13.11 5.03 -19.39
CA PHE A 420 -13.09 4.05 -18.31
C PHE A 420 -12.99 2.62 -18.83
N GLU A 421 -12.42 1.75 -18.00
CA GLU A 421 -12.42 0.29 -18.18
C GLU A 421 -13.13 -0.36 -17.00
N ARG A 422 -13.99 -1.34 -17.27
CA ARG A 422 -14.68 -2.10 -16.22
C ARG A 422 -13.72 -3.12 -15.61
N ARG A 423 -13.60 -3.16 -14.27
CA ARG A 423 -12.80 -4.18 -13.58
C ARG A 423 -13.61 -5.48 -13.44
N ALA A 424 -13.02 -6.61 -13.83
CA ALA A 424 -13.61 -7.94 -13.66
C ALA A 424 -13.19 -8.55 -12.31
N GLY A 425 -14.14 -9.11 -11.53
CA GLY A 425 -13.85 -9.90 -10.34
C GLY A 425 -14.72 -9.66 -9.10
N ASP A 426 -15.44 -8.54 -9.01
CA ASP A 426 -16.34 -8.27 -7.88
C ASP A 426 -17.78 -8.68 -8.22
N SER A 427 -18.40 -9.44 -7.33
CA SER A 427 -19.78 -9.95 -7.45
C SER A 427 -20.77 -8.80 -7.71
N GLU A 428 -21.44 -8.84 -8.86
CA GLU A 428 -22.61 -8.05 -9.30
C GLU A 428 -22.68 -6.52 -9.05
N GLN A 429 -21.65 -5.83 -8.55
CA GLN A 429 -21.63 -4.37 -8.42
C GLN A 429 -20.38 -3.77 -9.10
N GLY A 430 -20.61 -2.92 -10.11
CA GLY A 430 -19.60 -2.48 -11.08
C GLY A 430 -18.56 -1.52 -10.51
N THR A 431 -17.28 -1.79 -10.77
CA THR A 431 -16.19 -0.83 -10.57
C THR A 431 -15.59 -0.46 -11.92
N PHE A 432 -15.45 0.84 -12.20
CA PHE A 432 -14.89 1.39 -13.44
C PHE A 432 -13.62 2.17 -13.15
N ALA A 433 -12.49 1.76 -13.71
CA ALA A 433 -11.22 2.45 -13.56
C ALA A 433 -11.06 3.51 -14.65
N LEU A 434 -10.67 4.74 -14.27
CA LEU A 434 -10.35 5.79 -15.23
C LEU A 434 -9.03 5.45 -15.93
N ILE A 435 -9.11 5.14 -17.22
CA ILE A 435 -7.97 4.81 -18.06
C ILE A 435 -7.55 5.96 -18.96
N GLY A 436 -8.31 7.05 -19.10
CA GLY A 436 -7.87 8.23 -19.86
C GLY A 436 -8.83 9.41 -19.86
N GLN A 437 -8.38 10.52 -20.46
CA GLN A 437 -9.16 11.73 -20.72
C GLN A 437 -8.84 12.23 -22.13
N GLY A 438 -9.83 12.78 -22.83
CA GLY A 438 -9.64 13.29 -24.20
C GLY A 438 -9.30 12.20 -25.22
N SER A 439 -8.50 12.56 -26.23
CA SER A 439 -8.10 11.63 -27.30
C SER A 439 -7.07 10.61 -26.81
N GLY A 440 -7.15 9.38 -27.31
CA GLY A 440 -6.23 8.33 -26.88
C GLY A 440 -6.37 7.02 -27.66
N GLY A 441 -5.32 6.21 -27.61
CA GLY A 441 -5.34 4.81 -27.98
C GLY A 441 -5.33 3.95 -26.72
N TYR A 442 -6.20 2.96 -26.65
CA TYR A 442 -6.39 2.11 -25.48
C TYR A 442 -6.28 0.64 -25.88
N ARG A 443 -5.59 -0.15 -25.05
CA ARG A 443 -5.42 -1.59 -25.26
C ARG A 443 -6.74 -2.35 -25.10
N ALA A 444 -7.57 -1.93 -24.15
CA ALA A 444 -8.89 -2.52 -23.94
C ALA A 444 -9.70 -2.48 -25.25
N GLU A 445 -10.29 -3.61 -25.64
CA GLU A 445 -11.17 -3.69 -26.82
C GLU A 445 -12.49 -2.95 -26.57
N LEU A 446 -13.01 -3.07 -25.36
CA LEU A 446 -14.23 -2.43 -24.88
C LEU A 446 -13.89 -1.37 -23.82
N VAL A 447 -14.38 -0.15 -24.03
CA VAL A 447 -14.24 0.96 -23.09
C VAL A 447 -15.58 1.63 -22.80
N PHE A 448 -15.64 2.39 -21.72
CA PHE A 448 -16.79 3.19 -21.34
C PHE A 448 -16.42 4.67 -21.47
N ILE A 449 -17.09 5.39 -22.35
CA ILE A 449 -16.85 6.80 -22.63
C ILE A 449 -17.91 7.63 -21.91
N ASP A 450 -17.46 8.46 -20.98
CA ASP A 450 -18.28 9.37 -20.19
C ASP A 450 -18.05 10.80 -20.69
N VAL A 451 -19.13 11.46 -21.13
CA VAL A 451 -19.11 12.81 -21.70
C VAL A 451 -20.22 13.68 -21.12
N PRO A 452 -20.07 15.01 -21.12
CA PRO A 452 -21.18 15.93 -20.88
C PRO A 452 -22.37 15.69 -21.81
N HIS A 453 -23.59 15.92 -21.32
CA HIS A 453 -24.83 15.61 -22.05
C HIS A 453 -25.03 16.37 -23.38
N ASP A 454 -24.33 17.49 -23.55
CA ASP A 454 -24.31 18.36 -24.72
C ASP A 454 -23.29 17.92 -25.78
N TRP A 455 -22.44 16.94 -25.48
CA TRP A 455 -21.51 16.35 -26.44
C TRP A 455 -22.19 15.29 -27.29
N SER A 456 -21.69 15.11 -28.51
CA SER A 456 -22.13 14.06 -29.44
C SER A 456 -21.03 13.03 -29.65
N ILE A 457 -21.40 11.76 -29.81
CA ILE A 457 -20.47 10.67 -30.08
C ILE A 457 -20.90 9.95 -31.37
N ARG A 458 -19.94 9.61 -32.24
CA ARG A 458 -20.16 8.81 -33.45
C ARG A 458 -19.00 7.88 -33.75
N GLY A 459 -19.27 6.82 -34.50
CA GLY A 459 -18.21 5.98 -35.08
C GLY A 459 -17.50 6.71 -36.21
N LYS A 460 -16.19 6.51 -36.31
CA LYS A 460 -15.40 6.97 -37.47
C LYS A 460 -15.64 6.09 -38.70
N ASP A 461 -15.99 4.82 -38.47
CA ASP A 461 -16.33 3.83 -39.48
C ASP A 461 -17.54 2.98 -39.05
N THR A 462 -18.00 2.11 -39.95
CA THR A 462 -19.14 1.21 -39.72
C THR A 462 -18.80 0.01 -38.83
N ALA A 463 -17.53 -0.21 -38.51
CA ALA A 463 -17.07 -1.29 -37.63
C ALA A 463 -17.06 -0.87 -36.15
N THR A 464 -17.36 0.41 -35.87
CA THR A 464 -17.39 0.95 -34.52
C THR A 464 -18.72 0.63 -33.84
N GLU A 465 -18.65 0.05 -32.65
CA GLU A 465 -19.79 -0.24 -31.78
C GLU A 465 -19.95 0.86 -30.74
N ILE A 466 -21.16 1.42 -30.63
CA ILE A 466 -21.50 2.45 -29.64
C ILE A 466 -22.91 2.14 -29.11
N GLU A 467 -23.01 1.89 -27.82
CA GLU A 467 -24.26 1.67 -27.11
C GLU A 467 -24.34 2.62 -25.91
N ALA A 468 -25.49 3.26 -25.70
CA ALA A 468 -25.70 4.11 -24.53
C ALA A 468 -26.12 3.26 -23.34
N GLU A 469 -25.53 3.53 -22.18
CA GLU A 469 -25.93 2.88 -20.91
C GLU A 469 -27.18 3.56 -20.33
N ASP A 470 -27.95 2.82 -19.54
CA ASP A 470 -29.19 3.30 -18.89
C ASP A 470 -28.93 4.07 -17.58
N PHE A 471 -27.66 4.15 -17.17
CA PHE A 471 -27.18 4.92 -16.03
C PHE A 471 -26.09 5.93 -16.43
N ALA A 472 -25.81 6.88 -15.53
CA ALA A 472 -24.70 7.81 -15.66
C ALA A 472 -23.93 7.88 -14.33
N PHE A 473 -22.64 8.21 -14.40
CA PHE A 473 -21.82 8.38 -13.20
C PHE A 473 -22.14 9.67 -12.43
N ALA A 474 -22.65 10.69 -13.10
CA ALA A 474 -23.06 11.95 -12.48
C ALA A 474 -24.20 12.61 -13.28
N LEU A 475 -24.93 13.53 -12.61
CA LEU A 475 -25.96 14.35 -13.24
C LEU A 475 -25.38 15.20 -14.37
N GLY A 476 -26.11 15.31 -15.49
CA GLY A 476 -25.69 16.13 -16.64
C GLY A 476 -24.65 15.47 -17.55
N ARG A 477 -24.35 14.17 -17.37
CA ARG A 477 -23.42 13.38 -18.18
C ARG A 477 -24.11 12.17 -18.83
N ARG A 478 -23.46 11.57 -19.82
CA ARG A 478 -23.90 10.36 -20.52
C ARG A 478 -22.76 9.37 -20.63
N LEU A 479 -23.08 8.09 -20.44
CA LEU A 479 -22.13 6.99 -20.53
C LEU A 479 -22.43 6.14 -21.76
N TYR A 480 -21.38 5.80 -22.51
CA TYR A 480 -21.46 4.97 -23.70
C TYR A 480 -20.48 3.81 -23.60
N ARG A 481 -20.95 2.61 -23.90
CA ARG A 481 -20.13 1.42 -24.11
C ARG A 481 -19.66 1.39 -25.56
N CYS A 482 -18.34 1.35 -25.77
CA CYS A 482 -17.74 1.60 -27.06
C CYS A 482 -16.62 0.61 -27.43
N ALA A 483 -16.55 0.23 -28.70
CA ALA A 483 -15.43 -0.49 -29.30
C ALA A 483 -15.15 0.02 -30.74
N GLY A 484 -13.89 0.07 -31.16
CA GLY A 484 -13.47 0.57 -32.47
C GLY A 484 -12.88 2.00 -32.43
N GLN A 485 -13.23 2.83 -33.42
CA GLN A 485 -12.73 4.21 -33.55
C GLN A 485 -13.85 5.22 -33.33
N ILE A 486 -13.85 5.88 -32.19
CA ILE A 486 -14.92 6.77 -31.75
C ILE A 486 -14.50 8.23 -31.87
N ILE A 487 -15.37 9.06 -32.42
CA ILE A 487 -15.23 10.52 -32.43
C ILE A 487 -16.25 11.11 -31.47
N ALA A 488 -15.76 11.86 -30.48
CA ALA A 488 -16.59 12.71 -29.64
C ALA A 488 -16.44 14.17 -30.08
N GLU A 489 -17.55 14.90 -30.18
CA GLU A 489 -17.59 16.28 -30.66
C GLU A 489 -18.36 17.17 -29.68
N THR A 490 -17.74 18.31 -29.35
CA THR A 490 -18.35 19.35 -28.50
C THR A 490 -19.35 20.18 -29.30
N ASP A 491 -20.24 20.90 -28.60
CA ASP A 491 -21.18 21.84 -29.22
C ASP A 491 -20.47 23.00 -29.96
N HIS A 492 -19.25 23.34 -29.56
CA HIS A 492 -18.37 24.32 -30.18
C HIS A 492 -17.53 23.77 -31.35
N GLY A 493 -17.61 22.45 -31.63
CA GLY A 493 -17.00 21.80 -32.79
C GLY A 493 -15.61 21.19 -32.59
N ASP A 494 -15.13 21.10 -31.34
CA ASP A 494 -13.87 20.41 -31.04
C ASP A 494 -14.09 18.89 -31.12
N ARG A 495 -13.15 18.17 -31.75
CA ARG A 495 -13.27 16.72 -31.99
C ARG A 495 -12.16 15.93 -31.30
N PHE A 496 -12.54 14.86 -30.62
CA PHE A 496 -11.65 13.95 -29.91
C PHE A 496 -11.74 12.56 -30.54
N LEU A 497 -10.60 11.87 -30.68
CA LEU A 497 -10.51 10.54 -31.27
C LEU A 497 -10.06 9.51 -30.23
N ILE A 498 -10.91 8.51 -30.02
CA ILE A 498 -10.69 7.37 -29.14
C ILE A 498 -10.52 6.13 -30.02
N ARG A 499 -9.46 5.35 -29.78
CA ARG A 499 -9.19 4.09 -30.49
C ARG A 499 -9.05 2.96 -29.50
N THR A 500 -9.90 1.94 -29.58
CA THR A 500 -9.83 0.75 -28.71
C THR A 500 -9.05 -0.38 -29.40
N GLY A 501 -8.71 -1.45 -28.66
CA GLY A 501 -8.01 -2.62 -29.19
C GLY A 501 -6.60 -2.34 -29.73
N GLN A 502 -5.89 -1.37 -29.16
CA GLN A 502 -4.53 -1.02 -29.56
C GLN A 502 -3.49 -1.97 -28.93
N SER A 503 -2.29 -2.07 -29.50
CA SER A 503 -1.23 -2.90 -28.90
C SER A 503 -0.68 -2.35 -27.58
N ALA A 504 -0.88 -1.06 -27.32
CA ALA A 504 -0.51 -0.39 -26.07
C ALA A 504 -1.39 0.84 -25.84
N ASP A 505 -1.54 1.23 -24.57
CA ASP A 505 -2.13 2.51 -24.22
C ASP A 505 -1.21 3.65 -24.68
N ARG A 506 -1.75 4.56 -25.47
CA ARG A 506 -1.03 5.74 -26.00
C ARG A 506 -1.84 6.99 -25.71
N LYS A 507 -1.23 7.90 -24.95
CA LYS A 507 -1.84 9.19 -24.58
C LYS A 507 -0.89 10.29 -24.95
N ASP A 508 -1.42 11.19 -25.78
CA ASP A 508 -0.74 12.44 -26.09
C ASP A 508 -0.84 13.36 -24.88
N ARG A 509 0.20 14.16 -24.64
CA ARG A 509 0.20 15.15 -23.55
C ARG A 509 0.74 16.49 -24.01
N LEU A 510 0.01 17.55 -23.68
CA LEU A 510 0.38 18.95 -23.80
C LEU A 510 0.81 19.47 -22.42
N SER A 511 1.95 20.16 -22.39
CA SER A 511 2.42 20.90 -21.22
C SER A 511 2.79 22.33 -21.63
N ILE A 512 2.43 23.31 -20.81
CA ILE A 512 2.92 24.68 -20.95
C ILE A 512 3.98 24.90 -19.89
N ILE A 513 5.17 25.31 -20.32
CA ILE A 513 6.31 25.62 -19.46
C ILE A 513 6.36 27.14 -19.31
N ALA A 514 5.97 27.61 -18.14
CA ALA A 514 5.89 29.02 -17.77
C ALA A 514 6.67 29.30 -16.48
N THR A 515 7.02 30.56 -16.26
CA THR A 515 7.62 31.00 -14.99
C THR A 515 6.59 30.89 -13.86
N ALA A 516 6.97 30.29 -12.73
CA ALA A 516 6.11 30.18 -11.57
C ALA A 516 5.75 31.58 -11.03
N LEU A 517 4.47 31.78 -10.74
CA LEU A 517 3.96 33.03 -10.21
C LEU A 517 3.86 32.97 -8.68
N ALA A 518 4.37 33.99 -8.00
CA ALA A 518 4.30 34.12 -6.55
C ALA A 518 3.30 35.21 -6.14
N GLY A 519 2.70 35.06 -4.96
CA GLY A 519 1.85 36.09 -4.34
C GLY A 519 0.38 36.09 -4.78
N VAL A 520 0.00 35.23 -5.72
CA VAL A 520 -1.41 35.02 -6.13
C VAL A 520 -1.67 33.55 -6.46
N GLN A 521 -2.93 33.14 -6.36
CA GLN A 521 -3.43 31.83 -6.76
C GLN A 521 -4.79 31.97 -7.46
N ALA A 522 -5.17 31.00 -8.28
CA ALA A 522 -6.52 30.95 -8.85
C ALA A 522 -7.54 30.55 -7.79
N SER A 523 -8.78 31.02 -7.91
CA SER A 523 -9.84 30.75 -6.92
C SER A 523 -10.35 29.31 -6.95
N ASP A 524 -10.20 28.62 -8.08
CA ASP A 524 -10.66 27.26 -8.39
C ASP A 524 -9.50 26.28 -8.63
N GLY A 525 -8.26 26.71 -8.36
CA GLY A 525 -7.07 25.92 -8.66
C GLY A 525 -6.68 25.86 -10.14
N GLU A 526 -7.25 26.70 -11.01
CA GLU A 526 -6.75 26.86 -12.38
C GLU A 526 -5.26 27.21 -12.41
N ARG A 527 -4.58 26.75 -13.46
CA ARG A 527 -3.16 27.05 -13.65
C ARG A 527 -2.99 28.52 -13.98
N LEU A 528 -2.00 29.17 -13.36
CA LEU A 528 -1.59 30.52 -13.69
C LEU A 528 -0.32 30.47 -14.55
N PHE A 529 -0.37 31.07 -15.74
CA PHE A 529 0.80 31.22 -16.60
C PHE A 529 1.17 32.68 -16.75
N LYS A 530 2.47 32.95 -16.67
CA LYS A 530 3.03 34.27 -16.88
C LYS A 530 3.91 34.24 -18.12
N HIS A 531 3.78 35.25 -18.98
CA HIS A 531 4.66 35.40 -20.15
C HIS A 531 6.13 35.66 -19.75
N PRO A 532 7.10 35.29 -20.60
CA PRO A 532 6.95 34.38 -21.74
C PRO A 532 6.85 32.92 -21.29
N PHE A 533 6.13 32.10 -22.05
CA PHE A 533 6.06 30.65 -21.87
C PHE A 533 6.15 29.93 -23.22
N HIS A 534 6.40 28.63 -23.20
CA HIS A 534 6.38 27.80 -24.41
C HIS A 534 5.63 26.49 -24.16
N ALA A 535 5.20 25.84 -25.24
CA ALA A 535 4.49 24.58 -25.19
C ALA A 535 5.43 23.40 -25.49
N GLU A 536 5.21 22.30 -24.78
CA GLU A 536 5.83 21.01 -25.03
C GLU A 536 4.76 19.95 -25.27
N VAL A 537 5.05 19.03 -26.18
CA VAL A 537 4.16 17.93 -26.56
C VAL A 537 4.87 16.59 -26.37
N GLU A 538 4.12 15.59 -25.91
CA GLU A 538 4.57 14.22 -25.68
C GLU A 538 3.65 13.27 -26.45
N ASP A 539 4.18 12.51 -27.41
CA ASP A 539 3.42 11.58 -28.26
C ASP A 539 3.35 10.14 -27.70
N GLY A 540 3.52 10.01 -26.39
CA GLY A 540 3.59 8.75 -25.67
C GLY A 540 4.96 8.04 -25.74
N MET A 541 5.88 8.47 -26.61
CA MET A 541 7.24 7.92 -26.68
C MET A 541 8.34 8.98 -26.55
N SER A 542 8.08 10.19 -27.03
CA SER A 542 9.05 11.28 -27.04
C SER A 542 8.43 12.58 -26.58
N ARG A 543 9.17 13.33 -25.75
CA ARG A 543 8.82 14.69 -25.31
C ARG A 543 9.65 15.70 -26.09
N ARG A 544 9.01 16.74 -26.63
CA ARG A 544 9.69 17.81 -27.36
C ARG A 544 8.97 19.15 -27.23
N VAL A 545 9.67 20.23 -27.56
CA VAL A 545 9.05 21.55 -27.74
C VAL A 545 8.12 21.52 -28.94
N ALA A 546 6.94 22.14 -28.80
CA ALA A 546 5.96 22.24 -29.86
C ALA A 546 6.46 23.15 -30.99
N THR A 547 6.16 22.76 -32.23
CA THR A 547 6.46 23.57 -33.40
C THR A 547 5.44 24.71 -33.56
N ARG A 548 5.78 25.76 -34.32
CA ARG A 548 4.89 26.92 -34.48
C ARG A 548 3.55 26.50 -35.11
N GLY A 549 2.44 26.87 -34.45
CA GLY A 549 1.07 26.60 -34.91
C GLY A 549 0.56 25.18 -34.63
N GLU A 550 1.39 24.30 -34.06
CA GLU A 550 1.01 22.96 -33.61
C GLU A 550 0.13 23.02 -32.35
N VAL A 551 0.47 23.91 -31.43
CA VAL A 551 -0.34 24.24 -30.26
C VAL A 551 -1.04 25.56 -30.53
N ARG A 552 -2.35 25.57 -30.31
CA ARG A 552 -3.21 26.73 -30.49
C ARG A 552 -3.87 27.11 -29.18
N TRP A 553 -4.32 28.35 -29.09
CA TRP A 553 -5.00 28.87 -27.91
C TRP A 553 -6.26 29.68 -28.29
N ARG A 554 -7.15 29.89 -27.33
CA ARG A 554 -8.30 30.78 -27.43
C ARG A 554 -8.69 31.28 -26.03
N PHE A 555 -9.51 32.34 -25.95
CA PHE A 555 -10.14 32.67 -24.66
C PHE A 555 -11.18 31.60 -24.32
N SER A 556 -11.32 31.27 -23.04
CA SER A 556 -12.28 30.25 -22.60
C SER A 556 -13.69 30.57 -23.10
N GLY A 557 -14.34 29.61 -23.75
CA GLY A 557 -15.67 29.76 -24.35
C GLY A 557 -15.72 30.39 -25.77
N GLU A 558 -14.59 30.82 -26.33
CA GLU A 558 -14.53 31.17 -27.75
C GLU A 558 -14.48 29.91 -28.64
N ARG A 559 -14.90 30.02 -29.90
CA ARG A 559 -14.83 28.91 -30.86
C ARG A 559 -13.52 28.86 -31.66
N ALA A 560 -12.92 30.02 -31.94
CA ALA A 560 -11.82 30.13 -32.90
C ALA A 560 -10.45 29.95 -32.23
N TRP A 561 -9.70 28.95 -32.69
CA TRP A 561 -8.31 28.71 -32.29
C TRP A 561 -7.33 29.69 -32.96
N ARG A 562 -6.40 30.24 -32.18
CA ARG A 562 -5.32 31.16 -32.59
C ARG A 562 -3.96 30.45 -32.46
N ASP A 563 -3.02 30.74 -33.34
CA ASP A 563 -1.73 30.04 -33.44
C ASP A 563 -0.53 30.82 -32.85
N ASP A 564 -0.73 32.09 -32.53
CA ASP A 564 0.30 32.93 -31.91
C ASP A 564 0.24 32.88 -30.37
N LEU A 565 0.95 31.91 -29.78
CA LEU A 565 1.02 31.75 -28.32
C LEU A 565 1.57 32.99 -27.59
N ALA A 566 2.38 33.83 -28.23
CA ALA A 566 2.92 35.03 -27.59
C ALA A 566 1.83 36.09 -27.32
N ALA A 567 0.71 36.02 -28.04
CA ALA A 567 -0.45 36.90 -27.88
C ALA A 567 -1.50 36.35 -26.90
N ALA A 568 -1.25 35.20 -26.25
CA ALA A 568 -2.20 34.59 -25.32
C ALA A 568 -2.48 35.48 -24.09
N GLY A 569 -3.75 35.56 -23.69
CA GLY A 569 -4.19 36.37 -22.55
C GLY A 569 -4.27 37.88 -22.83
N PRO A 570 -4.36 38.72 -21.78
CA PRO A 570 -4.52 38.34 -20.37
C PRO A 570 -5.94 37.81 -20.06
N GLY A 571 -6.02 36.75 -19.23
CA GLY A 571 -7.28 36.15 -18.78
C GLY A 571 -7.38 34.64 -19.01
N PRO A 572 -8.55 34.04 -18.74
CA PRO A 572 -8.79 32.60 -18.91
C PRO A 572 -8.63 32.17 -20.37
N CYS A 573 -7.72 31.22 -20.60
CA CYS A 573 -7.36 30.71 -21.90
C CYS A 573 -7.43 29.18 -21.94
N GLU A 574 -7.83 28.66 -23.10
CA GLU A 574 -7.72 27.24 -23.44
C GLU A 574 -6.55 27.05 -24.40
N PHE A 575 -5.79 25.98 -24.21
CA PHE A 575 -4.69 25.56 -25.08
C PHE A 575 -4.96 24.15 -25.57
N ALA A 576 -4.77 23.91 -26.87
CA ALA A 576 -4.94 22.60 -27.47
C ALA A 576 -3.79 22.26 -28.42
N TRP A 577 -3.32 21.02 -28.33
CA TRP A 577 -2.49 20.41 -29.36
C TRP A 577 -3.42 19.77 -30.39
N LEU A 578 -3.39 20.28 -31.62
CA LEU A 578 -4.26 19.78 -32.69
C LEU A 578 -3.46 18.88 -33.64
N ASP A 579 -4.07 17.79 -34.06
CA ASP A 579 -3.53 16.96 -35.14
C ASP A 579 -3.43 17.78 -36.44
N SER A 580 -2.27 17.72 -37.10
CA SER A 580 -1.97 18.59 -38.23
C SER A 580 -2.82 18.32 -39.48
N VAL A 581 -3.46 17.16 -39.56
CA VAL A 581 -4.26 16.74 -40.74
C VAL A 581 -5.74 16.75 -40.42
N THR A 582 -6.12 16.12 -39.31
CA THR A 582 -7.54 15.92 -38.93
C THR A 582 -8.09 17.06 -38.09
N HIS A 583 -7.23 17.92 -37.54
CA HIS A 583 -7.57 18.94 -36.55
C HIS A 583 -8.26 18.40 -35.30
N HIS A 584 -8.21 17.08 -35.07
CA HIS A 584 -8.65 16.51 -33.80
C HIS A 584 -7.76 16.99 -32.66
N VAL A 585 -8.38 17.27 -31.51
CA VAL A 585 -7.69 17.65 -30.29
C VAL A 585 -6.94 16.43 -29.77
N ARG A 586 -5.61 16.48 -29.76
CA ARG A 586 -4.76 15.40 -29.23
C ARG A 586 -4.67 15.48 -27.71
N ASP A 587 -4.44 16.68 -27.19
CA ASP A 587 -4.58 17.01 -25.77
C ASP A 587 -4.94 18.49 -25.60
N ARG A 588 -5.52 18.85 -24.45
CA ARG A 588 -5.90 20.23 -24.11
C ARG A 588 -5.73 20.53 -22.63
N LEU A 589 -5.56 21.81 -22.31
CA LEU A 589 -5.56 22.32 -20.93
C LEU A 589 -6.11 23.74 -20.88
N THR A 590 -6.58 24.16 -19.70
CA THR A 590 -7.00 25.54 -19.42
C THR A 590 -6.06 26.19 -18.41
N ALA A 591 -5.93 27.53 -18.50
CA ALA A 591 -5.14 28.33 -17.59
C ALA A 591 -5.48 29.82 -17.69
N ILE A 592 -5.29 30.56 -16.61
CA ILE A 592 -5.32 32.03 -16.63
C ILE A 592 -3.94 32.54 -17.02
N VAL A 593 -3.88 33.32 -18.10
CA VAL A 593 -2.64 33.89 -18.63
C VAL A 593 -2.48 35.34 -18.18
N LEU A 594 -1.28 35.68 -17.71
CA LEU A 594 -0.94 36.99 -17.15
C LEU A 594 0.25 37.65 -17.89
N PRO A 595 0.32 38.99 -17.92
CA PRO A 595 1.40 39.73 -18.59
C PRO A 595 2.80 39.42 -18.05
N ALA A 596 3.83 39.64 -18.87
CA ALA A 596 5.23 39.34 -18.51
C ALA A 596 5.77 40.14 -17.32
N ASP A 597 5.21 41.32 -17.06
CA ASP A 597 5.62 42.17 -15.92
C ASP A 597 4.67 42.02 -14.72
N PHE A 598 3.65 41.17 -14.81
CA PHE A 598 2.66 40.99 -13.74
C PHE A 598 3.33 40.53 -12.45
N ALA A 599 3.16 41.29 -11.37
CA ALA A 599 3.67 40.94 -10.05
C ALA A 599 2.77 41.52 -8.96
N VAL A 600 2.58 40.74 -7.90
CA VAL A 600 1.94 41.23 -6.67
C VAL A 600 2.98 41.18 -5.56
N SER A 601 3.28 42.35 -4.98
CA SER A 601 4.23 42.48 -3.88
C SER A 601 3.53 42.94 -2.61
N GLN A 602 4.05 42.52 -1.45
CA GLN A 602 3.50 42.87 -0.14
C GLN A 602 4.62 43.37 0.77
N ARG A 603 4.44 44.54 1.38
CA ARG A 603 5.39 45.15 2.33
C ARG A 603 4.69 45.40 3.65
N SER A 604 5.17 44.77 4.72
CA SER A 604 4.56 44.87 6.06
C SER A 604 5.16 46.03 6.85
N HIS A 605 4.29 46.80 7.52
CA HIS A 605 4.62 47.93 8.38
C HIS A 605 3.76 47.86 9.67
N GLY A 606 4.28 47.20 10.70
CA GLY A 606 3.56 46.99 11.96
C GLY A 606 2.31 46.13 11.75
N SER A 607 1.14 46.65 12.13
CA SER A 607 -0.15 45.94 12.01
C SER A 607 -0.82 46.03 10.63
N HIS A 608 -0.16 46.64 9.64
CA HIS A 608 -0.67 46.80 8.28
C HIS A 608 0.36 46.36 7.23
N ALA A 609 -0.10 45.94 6.07
CA ALA A 609 0.71 45.73 4.87
C ALA A 609 0.25 46.64 3.73
N GLU A 610 1.19 47.07 2.91
CA GLU A 610 0.94 47.66 1.61
C GLU A 610 1.08 46.58 0.55
N ILE A 611 0.02 46.37 -0.23
CA ILE A 611 -0.03 45.42 -1.34
C ILE A 611 -0.02 46.21 -2.64
N VAL A 612 0.93 45.93 -3.52
CA VAL A 612 1.12 46.62 -4.80
C VAL A 612 1.02 45.62 -5.94
N LEU A 613 0.20 45.94 -6.93
CA LEU A 613 0.09 45.21 -8.19
C LEU A 613 0.84 45.97 -9.30
N ASP A 614 1.86 45.34 -9.86
CA ASP A 614 2.66 45.84 -10.96
C ASP A 614 2.36 45.08 -12.26
N GLY A 615 2.61 45.72 -13.41
CA GLY A 615 2.50 45.08 -14.73
C GLY A 615 1.06 44.79 -15.19
N TRP A 616 0.06 45.46 -14.60
CA TRP A 616 -1.34 45.39 -15.00
C TRP A 616 -1.83 46.74 -15.53
N ALA A 617 -2.35 46.76 -16.77
CA ALA A 617 -2.86 48.00 -17.39
C ALA A 617 -4.38 48.19 -17.24
N GLY A 618 -5.09 47.19 -16.70
CA GLY A 618 -6.54 47.22 -16.52
C GLY A 618 -6.97 47.76 -15.16
N THR A 619 -8.27 47.68 -14.86
CA THR A 619 -8.75 48.00 -13.51
C THR A 619 -8.54 46.80 -12.58
N ALA A 620 -8.29 47.08 -11.30
CA ALA A 620 -8.09 46.07 -10.28
C ALA A 620 -8.76 46.50 -8.97
N THR A 621 -9.38 45.55 -8.26
CA THR A 621 -9.93 45.76 -6.91
C THR A 621 -9.53 44.60 -6.00
N LEU A 622 -9.21 44.88 -4.74
CA LEU A 622 -8.72 43.89 -3.78
C LEU A 622 -9.62 43.84 -2.55
N GLY A 623 -10.41 42.77 -2.38
CA GLY A 623 -11.14 42.48 -1.13
C GLY A 623 -12.12 43.57 -0.64
N GLY A 624 -12.47 44.55 -1.47
CA GLY A 624 -13.21 45.75 -1.05
C GLY A 624 -12.40 46.73 -0.20
N GLU A 625 -11.08 46.54 -0.07
CA GLU A 625 -10.20 47.48 0.62
C GLU A 625 -10.02 48.77 -0.19
N PRO A 626 -9.99 49.95 0.46
CA PRO A 626 -9.81 51.21 -0.22
C PRO A 626 -8.40 51.29 -0.81
N SER A 627 -8.28 51.72 -2.07
CA SER A 627 -6.99 51.97 -2.70
C SER A 627 -6.29 53.16 -2.05
N SER A 628 -5.02 53.00 -1.69
CA SER A 628 -4.15 54.10 -1.26
C SER A 628 -3.62 54.87 -2.47
N GLN A 629 -3.30 54.16 -3.55
CA GLN A 629 -2.93 54.68 -4.87
C GLN A 629 -3.47 53.72 -5.95
N GLU A 630 -3.33 54.07 -7.23
CA GLU A 630 -3.67 53.15 -8.32
C GLU A 630 -2.90 51.83 -8.14
N HIS A 631 -3.62 50.70 -8.13
CA HIS A 631 -3.09 49.36 -7.90
C HIS A 631 -2.29 49.16 -6.59
N SER A 632 -2.51 50.01 -5.58
CA SER A 632 -1.93 49.87 -4.24
C SER A 632 -3.02 49.93 -3.17
N TRP A 633 -2.96 49.00 -2.22
CA TRP A 633 -3.93 48.86 -1.12
C TRP A 633 -3.24 48.73 0.23
N LYS A 634 -3.77 49.43 1.23
CA LYS A 634 -3.34 49.30 2.63
C LYS A 634 -4.28 48.35 3.37
N VAL A 635 -3.75 47.20 3.80
CA VAL A 635 -4.53 46.13 4.43
C VAL A 635 -4.07 45.89 5.86
N ARG A 636 -4.99 45.59 6.78
CA ARG A 636 -4.65 45.20 8.16
C ARG A 636 -4.19 43.74 8.21
N ILE A 637 -3.09 43.46 8.91
CA ILE A 637 -2.46 42.14 9.02
C ILE A 637 -2.35 41.60 10.46
N ASP A 638 -2.72 42.38 11.48
CA ASP A 638 -2.71 41.95 12.89
C ASP A 638 -3.93 42.48 13.70
N PRO A 639 -4.90 41.61 14.04
CA PRO A 639 -5.23 40.42 13.27
C PRO A 639 -5.72 40.84 11.86
N PRO A 640 -5.55 39.98 10.85
CA PRO A 640 -6.09 40.23 9.52
C PRO A 640 -7.62 40.19 9.53
N LYS A 641 -8.29 40.78 8.52
CA LYS A 641 -9.75 40.59 8.34
C LYS A 641 -10.07 39.28 7.61
N ARG A 642 -9.20 38.90 6.67
CA ARG A 642 -9.22 37.68 5.86
C ARG A 642 -7.78 37.30 5.53
N ALA A 643 -7.50 36.00 5.42
CA ALA A 643 -6.18 35.55 4.99
C ALA A 643 -6.03 35.46 3.46
N LEU A 644 -7.14 35.32 2.73
CA LEU A 644 -7.17 35.38 1.27
C LEU A 644 -8.00 36.59 0.85
N LEU A 645 -7.41 37.43 0.00
CA LEU A 645 -8.08 38.62 -0.53
C LEU A 645 -8.44 38.40 -2.00
N PRO A 646 -9.71 38.50 -2.39
CA PRO A 646 -10.10 38.38 -3.78
C PRO A 646 -9.60 39.60 -4.57
N LEU A 647 -8.72 39.35 -5.54
CA LEU A 647 -8.20 40.31 -6.50
C LEU A 647 -8.97 40.17 -7.81
N ARG A 648 -9.91 41.08 -8.05
CA ARG A 648 -10.66 41.15 -9.31
C ARG A 648 -9.90 42.00 -10.30
N LEU A 649 -9.57 41.39 -11.44
CA LEU A 649 -8.83 41.99 -12.54
C LEU A 649 -9.76 42.13 -13.73
N THR A 650 -9.89 43.34 -14.28
CA THR A 650 -10.63 43.56 -15.53
C THR A 650 -9.69 44.12 -16.58
N PRO A 651 -9.37 43.35 -17.63
CA PRO A 651 -8.49 43.83 -18.69
C PRO A 651 -9.16 44.96 -19.48
N GLY A 652 -8.38 45.76 -20.20
CA GLY A 652 -8.93 46.82 -21.07
C GLY A 652 -9.82 46.29 -22.20
N THR A 653 -9.65 45.02 -22.57
CA THR A 653 -10.48 44.28 -23.53
C THR A 653 -10.69 42.84 -23.05
N GLY A 654 -11.95 42.43 -22.82
CA GLY A 654 -12.31 41.07 -22.39
C GLY A 654 -13.04 41.02 -21.04
N PRO A 655 -13.54 39.84 -20.63
CA PRO A 655 -14.20 39.67 -19.33
C PRO A 655 -13.19 39.76 -18.16
N GLY A 656 -13.65 40.29 -17.04
CA GLY A 656 -12.88 40.27 -15.80
C GLY A 656 -12.80 38.86 -15.20
N PHE A 657 -11.76 38.62 -14.41
CA PHE A 657 -11.52 37.37 -13.70
C PHE A 657 -11.02 37.64 -12.28
N GLU A 658 -11.10 36.65 -11.40
CA GLU A 658 -10.76 36.79 -9.98
C GLU A 658 -9.61 35.85 -9.60
N LEU A 659 -8.56 36.42 -9.00
CA LEU A 659 -7.48 35.71 -8.35
C LEU A 659 -7.60 35.86 -6.82
N GLN A 660 -6.92 35.03 -6.06
CA GLN A 660 -6.78 35.19 -4.61
C GLN A 660 -5.35 35.62 -4.28
N VAL A 661 -5.22 36.63 -3.42
CA VAL A 661 -3.94 37.12 -2.88
C VAL A 661 -3.79 36.58 -1.46
N PRO A 662 -2.86 35.64 -1.20
CA PRO A 662 -2.55 35.19 0.16
C PRO A 662 -1.88 36.30 0.96
N LEU A 663 -2.51 36.73 2.06
CA LEU A 663 -2.04 37.83 2.88
C LEU A 663 -0.91 37.36 3.81
N ARG A 664 0.28 37.97 3.70
CA ARG A 664 1.38 37.79 4.67
C ARG A 664 1.01 38.48 5.98
N SER A 665 0.35 37.74 6.86
CA SER A 665 -0.20 38.25 8.12
C SER A 665 0.39 37.54 9.32
N LYS A 666 0.00 37.98 10.53
CA LYS A 666 0.31 37.25 11.76
C LYS A 666 -0.28 35.84 11.71
N GLU A 667 0.36 34.91 12.41
CA GLU A 667 -0.08 33.51 12.49
C GLU A 667 -1.54 33.41 12.95
N TRP A 668 -2.37 32.65 12.22
CA TRP A 668 -3.78 32.50 12.53
C TRP A 668 -4.36 31.19 11.97
N LEU A 669 -5.46 30.72 12.57
CA LEU A 669 -6.26 29.62 12.02
C LEU A 669 -7.40 30.15 11.15
N THR A 670 -7.50 29.71 9.90
CA THR A 670 -8.55 30.12 8.97
C THR A 670 -9.28 28.94 8.38
N THR A 671 -10.39 29.17 7.72
CA THR A 671 -10.94 28.21 6.77
C THR A 671 -10.17 28.24 5.44
N TRP A 672 -10.47 27.30 4.53
CA TRP A 672 -9.82 27.23 3.21
C TRP A 672 -10.08 28.46 2.33
N ASP A 673 -11.25 29.06 2.43
CA ASP A 673 -11.62 30.32 1.75
C ASP A 673 -10.98 31.57 2.39
N GLY A 674 -10.25 31.40 3.50
CA GLY A 674 -9.51 32.47 4.17
C GLY A 674 -10.31 33.24 5.22
N GLU A 675 -11.50 32.80 5.62
CA GLU A 675 -12.22 33.34 6.77
C GLU A 675 -11.49 33.00 8.09
N LEU A 676 -11.35 33.99 8.98
CA LEU A 676 -10.62 33.79 10.24
C LEU A 676 -11.45 33.01 11.25
N LEU A 677 -10.82 32.04 11.89
CA LEU A 677 -11.40 31.39 13.05
C LEU A 677 -11.38 32.35 14.24
N ARG A 678 -12.50 32.44 14.96
CA ARG A 678 -12.61 33.30 16.14
C ARG A 678 -11.70 32.78 17.26
N ARG A 679 -11.20 33.69 18.09
CA ARG A 679 -10.53 33.34 19.36
C ARG A 679 -11.46 32.49 20.22
N ASP A 680 -10.88 31.53 20.93
CA ASP A 680 -11.55 30.60 21.82
C ASP A 680 -12.62 29.74 21.13
N ALA A 681 -12.55 29.60 19.81
CA ALA A 681 -13.43 28.68 19.09
C ALA A 681 -13.16 27.23 19.53
N VAL A 682 -14.25 26.49 19.71
CA VAL A 682 -14.21 25.05 19.99
C VAL A 682 -14.54 24.31 18.68
N LEU A 683 -13.59 23.48 18.25
CA LEU A 683 -13.64 22.67 17.04
C LEU A 683 -13.79 21.21 17.44
N GLY A 684 -14.61 20.46 16.72
CA GLY A 684 -14.54 19.00 16.73
C GLY A 684 -13.33 18.50 15.95
N LEU A 685 -12.85 17.29 16.24
CA LEU A 685 -11.84 16.61 15.41
C LEU A 685 -12.24 16.51 13.94
N ALA A 686 -13.55 16.45 13.67
CA ALA A 686 -14.10 16.46 12.32
C ALA A 686 -13.96 17.82 11.63
N ASP A 687 -13.95 18.93 12.38
CA ASP A 687 -13.90 20.30 11.84
C ASP A 687 -12.48 20.67 11.39
N LEU A 688 -11.44 20.02 11.91
CA LEU A 688 -10.03 20.24 11.52
C LEU A 688 -9.80 20.11 10.01
N ARG A 689 -10.67 19.37 9.31
CA ARG A 689 -10.70 19.28 7.84
C ARG A 689 -10.79 20.64 7.16
N ASP A 690 -11.64 21.49 7.70
CA ASP A 690 -12.00 22.75 7.06
C ASP A 690 -11.12 23.90 7.56
N ILE A 691 -10.10 23.59 8.39
CA ILE A 691 -9.22 24.57 9.05
C ILE A 691 -7.79 24.46 8.53
N VAL A 692 -7.18 25.61 8.29
CA VAL A 692 -5.82 25.81 7.82
C VAL A 692 -5.10 26.74 8.80
N ALA A 693 -3.95 26.31 9.29
CA ALA A 693 -3.01 27.20 9.95
C ALA A 693 -2.20 27.95 8.89
N ARG A 694 -2.21 29.28 8.94
CA ARG A 694 -1.46 30.15 8.02
C ARG A 694 -0.47 30.99 8.80
N VAL A 695 0.76 31.03 8.32
CA VAL A 695 1.90 31.68 8.98
C VAL A 695 2.69 32.50 7.93
N PRO A 696 3.30 33.63 8.31
CA PRO A 696 3.99 34.50 7.36
C PRO A 696 5.29 33.90 6.81
N ALA A 697 5.91 33.01 7.59
CA ALA A 697 7.12 32.28 7.25
C ALA A 697 7.08 30.91 7.93
N THR A 698 7.93 30.68 8.94
CA THR A 698 7.92 29.46 9.75
C THR A 698 7.44 29.78 11.16
N ALA A 699 6.50 29.00 11.69
CA ALA A 699 6.06 29.10 13.08
C ALA A 699 5.78 27.74 13.69
N ILE A 700 5.69 27.68 15.02
CA ILE A 700 5.36 26.48 15.78
C ILE A 700 3.93 26.61 16.29
N LEU A 701 3.08 25.66 15.91
CA LEU A 701 1.77 25.44 16.53
C LEU A 701 1.96 24.46 17.68
N MET A 702 1.56 24.86 18.89
CA MET A 702 1.55 24.02 20.08
C MET A 702 0.16 23.43 20.29
N GLY A 703 0.12 22.21 20.82
CA GLY A 703 -1.09 21.53 21.26
C GLY A 703 -0.90 20.97 22.66
N GLU A 704 -1.70 21.42 23.63
CA GLU A 704 -1.64 21.00 25.04
C GLU A 704 -2.99 20.47 25.51
N VAL A 705 -3.03 19.37 26.24
CA VAL A 705 -4.28 18.88 26.82
C VAL A 705 -4.70 19.71 28.04
N VAL A 706 -5.94 20.21 28.02
CA VAL A 706 -6.50 21.07 29.08
C VAL A 706 -7.27 20.26 30.12
N GLY A 707 -7.24 20.72 31.39
CA GLY A 707 -8.17 20.28 32.43
C GLY A 707 -7.87 18.92 33.07
N HIS A 708 -6.77 18.26 32.68
CA HIS A 708 -6.35 16.97 33.22
C HIS A 708 -5.13 17.17 34.13
N GLY A 709 -5.37 17.57 35.38
CA GLY A 709 -4.32 17.78 36.38
C GLY A 709 -3.50 16.52 36.61
N GLY A 710 -2.31 16.44 36.00
CA GLY A 710 -1.37 15.33 36.13
C GLY A 710 -0.87 14.71 34.83
N ALA A 711 -1.40 15.08 33.65
CA ALA A 711 -0.88 14.60 32.37
C ALA A 711 -0.64 15.78 31.41
N ALA A 712 0.58 16.32 31.41
CA ALA A 712 1.00 17.36 30.46
C ALA A 712 1.40 16.68 29.13
N LEU A 713 0.41 16.21 28.38
CA LEU A 713 0.64 15.78 27.01
C LEU A 713 0.67 17.00 26.11
N GLU A 714 1.83 17.23 25.52
CA GLU A 714 2.08 18.33 24.58
C GLU A 714 2.57 17.78 23.24
N ALA A 715 2.18 18.45 22.17
CA ALA A 715 2.75 18.28 20.85
C ALA A 715 3.04 19.65 20.25
N ASN A 716 3.98 19.66 19.31
CA ASN A 716 4.28 20.83 18.51
C ASN A 716 4.40 20.43 17.05
N TRP A 717 4.02 21.34 16.17
CA TRP A 717 4.08 21.16 14.73
C TRP A 717 4.69 22.40 14.10
N THR A 718 5.75 22.20 13.32
CA THR A 718 6.38 23.25 12.55
C THR A 718 5.57 23.49 11.28
N ILE A 719 5.20 24.74 11.04
CA ILE A 719 4.37 25.17 9.91
C ILE A 719 5.22 26.07 9.03
N ASP A 720 5.24 25.80 7.73
CA ASP A 720 5.90 26.63 6.71
C ASP A 720 4.87 27.14 5.70
N GLY A 721 4.49 28.41 5.85
CA GLY A 721 3.44 29.07 5.07
C GLY A 721 2.03 28.62 5.45
N GLU A 722 1.63 27.40 5.07
CA GLU A 722 0.27 26.89 5.25
C GLU A 722 0.27 25.40 5.62
N LEU A 723 -0.59 25.02 6.57
CA LEU A 723 -0.82 23.63 6.96
C LEU A 723 -2.31 23.39 7.21
N GLY A 724 -2.93 22.48 6.46
CA GLY A 724 -4.28 22.00 6.76
C GLY A 724 -4.27 21.19 8.07
N LEU A 725 -5.12 21.55 9.03
CA LEU A 725 -5.15 20.89 10.33
C LEU A 725 -5.68 19.45 10.29
N SER A 726 -6.28 19.02 9.17
CA SER A 726 -6.58 17.61 8.90
C SER A 726 -5.35 16.71 9.01
N ALA A 727 -4.17 17.20 8.60
CA ALA A 727 -2.91 16.48 8.74
C ALA A 727 -2.57 16.16 10.21
N LEU A 728 -3.01 17.02 11.13
CA LEU A 728 -2.77 16.89 12.56
C LEU A 728 -3.87 16.11 13.29
N ARG A 729 -4.96 15.73 12.61
CA ARG A 729 -6.12 15.10 13.24
C ARG A 729 -5.76 13.86 14.05
N THR A 730 -4.94 12.97 13.50
CA THR A 730 -4.52 11.74 14.20
C THR A 730 -3.63 12.05 15.40
N ASP A 731 -2.74 13.04 15.28
CA ASP A 731 -1.87 13.46 16.38
C ASP A 731 -2.67 14.09 17.52
N VAL A 732 -3.56 15.03 17.21
CA VAL A 732 -4.45 15.67 18.19
C VAL A 732 -5.37 14.63 18.85
N ALA A 733 -5.94 13.71 18.05
CA ALA A 733 -6.74 12.61 18.58
C ALA A 733 -5.93 11.71 19.52
N ALA A 734 -4.67 11.42 19.22
CA ALA A 734 -3.80 10.61 20.06
C ALA A 734 -3.47 11.28 21.41
N LEU A 735 -3.44 12.61 21.47
CA LEU A 735 -3.30 13.36 22.73
C LEU A 735 -4.57 13.28 23.59
N MET A 736 -5.74 13.36 22.96
CA MET A 736 -7.04 13.49 23.66
C MET A 736 -7.70 12.16 24.01
N ARG A 737 -7.78 11.24 23.06
CA ARG A 737 -8.61 10.02 23.16
C ARG A 737 -8.26 9.14 24.36
N PRO A 738 -6.97 8.93 24.70
CA PRO A 738 -6.61 8.20 25.92
C PRO A 738 -7.13 8.88 27.20
N LEU A 739 -7.38 10.19 27.14
CA LEU A 739 -7.86 10.96 28.27
C LEU A 739 -9.39 10.90 28.46
N GLY A 740 -10.12 10.52 27.40
CA GLY A 740 -11.56 10.30 27.38
C GLY A 740 -12.23 11.08 26.26
N ILE A 741 -13.52 10.80 25.99
CA ILE A 741 -14.27 11.45 24.89
C ILE A 741 -14.53 12.95 25.11
N ASP A 742 -14.37 13.42 26.36
CA ASP A 742 -14.55 14.82 26.76
C ASP A 742 -13.21 15.56 26.93
N ALA A 743 -12.09 14.91 26.61
CA ALA A 743 -10.78 15.56 26.61
C ALA A 743 -10.71 16.67 25.56
N GLN A 744 -9.90 17.68 25.84
CA GLN A 744 -9.75 18.88 25.03
C GLN A 744 -8.27 19.21 24.84
N VAL A 745 -7.87 19.53 23.62
CA VAL A 745 -6.55 20.09 23.31
C VAL A 745 -6.68 21.57 23.00
N ARG A 746 -5.90 22.40 23.68
CA ARG A 746 -5.69 23.80 23.34
C ARG A 746 -4.61 23.88 22.27
N LEU A 747 -4.91 24.63 21.21
CA LEU A 747 -3.99 25.00 20.16
C LEU A 747 -3.63 26.48 20.30
N ASP A 748 -2.34 26.79 20.23
CA ASP A 748 -1.83 28.16 20.24
C ASP A 748 -0.51 28.25 19.45
N PHE A 749 -0.20 29.43 18.92
CA PHE A 749 1.09 29.68 18.28
C PHE A 749 2.09 30.14 19.32
N HIS A 750 3.31 29.60 19.29
CA HIS A 750 4.38 29.98 20.22
C HIS A 750 5.04 31.34 19.84
N ASN A 751 4.23 32.39 19.74
CA ASN A 751 4.61 33.75 19.35
C ASN A 751 4.40 34.78 20.47
N GLY A 752 4.05 34.32 21.69
CA GLY A 752 3.76 35.17 22.84
C GLY A 752 2.39 35.86 22.79
N SER A 753 1.53 35.57 21.80
CA SER A 753 0.15 36.01 21.81
C SER A 753 -0.74 35.04 22.57
N ASN A 754 -1.72 35.57 23.29
CA ASN A 754 -2.65 34.77 24.10
C ASN A 754 -3.89 34.38 23.26
N ASP A 755 -3.64 33.93 22.03
CA ASP A 755 -4.65 33.54 21.05
C ASP A 755 -4.82 32.02 21.09
N HIS A 756 -5.96 31.55 21.61
CA HIS A 756 -6.22 30.13 21.84
C HIS A 756 -7.37 29.61 20.98
N TRP A 757 -7.26 28.35 20.57
CA TRP A 757 -8.34 27.57 19.98
C TRP A 757 -8.41 26.21 20.66
N TYR A 758 -9.56 25.56 20.63
CA TYR A 758 -9.76 24.29 21.33
C TYR A 758 -10.27 23.23 20.40
N VAL A 759 -9.75 22.01 20.55
CA VAL A 759 -10.21 20.82 19.82
C VAL A 759 -10.79 19.81 20.80
N THR A 760 -11.97 19.29 20.50
CA THR A 760 -12.68 18.24 21.24
C THR A 760 -13.03 17.08 20.31
N GLU A 761 -13.35 15.89 20.85
CA GLU A 761 -13.71 14.74 20.00
C GLU A 761 -14.95 15.06 19.15
N PHE A 762 -15.94 15.73 19.74
CA PHE A 762 -17.16 16.20 19.09
C PHE A 762 -17.25 17.72 19.15
N GLY A 763 -17.50 18.37 18.02
CA GLY A 763 -17.62 19.84 17.94
C GLY A 763 -18.96 20.38 18.45
N ASN A 764 -19.93 19.50 18.68
CA ASN A 764 -21.29 19.86 19.05
C ASN A 764 -21.92 18.83 20.02
N ALA A 765 -23.05 19.17 20.62
CA ALA A 765 -23.76 18.30 21.56
C ALA A 765 -25.27 18.44 21.37
N LEU A 766 -26.02 17.39 21.74
CA LEU A 766 -27.48 17.41 21.72
C LEU A 766 -28.06 17.87 23.06
N GLU A 767 -28.98 18.83 22.99
CA GLU A 767 -29.69 19.41 24.14
C GLU A 767 -31.19 19.16 24.04
N TRP A 768 -31.83 18.96 25.19
CA TRP A 768 -33.29 18.87 25.28
C TRP A 768 -33.89 20.28 25.28
N GLU A 769 -34.84 20.52 24.38
CA GLU A 769 -35.61 21.76 24.44
C GLU A 769 -36.72 21.69 25.50
N PRO A 770 -37.06 22.83 26.16
CA PRO A 770 -38.19 22.91 27.08
C PRO A 770 -39.54 22.50 26.47
N GLY A 771 -39.70 22.65 25.15
CA GLY A 771 -40.90 22.26 24.40
C GLY A 771 -40.97 20.76 24.03
N GLY A 772 -39.94 19.99 24.37
CA GLY A 772 -39.78 18.59 23.98
C GLY A 772 -39.01 18.41 22.66
N GLY A 773 -38.21 17.36 22.59
CA GLY A 773 -37.35 17.03 21.45
C GLY A 773 -35.88 17.40 21.67
N LEU A 774 -35.02 16.82 20.84
CA LEU A 774 -33.57 17.03 20.88
C LEU A 774 -33.14 17.95 19.73
N ARG A 775 -32.14 18.78 19.97
CA ARG A 775 -31.51 19.61 18.93
C ARG A 775 -30.00 19.73 19.18
N PRO A 776 -29.19 20.01 18.15
CA PRO A 776 -27.80 20.38 18.37
C PRO A 776 -27.69 21.77 19.01
N LYS A 777 -26.63 21.98 19.79
CA LYS A 777 -26.35 23.24 20.49
C LYS A 777 -26.09 24.40 19.52
N THR A 778 -25.41 24.12 18.41
CA THR A 778 -25.21 25.05 17.28
C THR A 778 -25.69 24.41 15.99
N ALA A 779 -26.06 25.24 14.99
CA ALA A 779 -26.49 24.73 13.69
C ALA A 779 -25.38 23.93 13.02
N ILE A 780 -25.73 22.76 12.48
CA ILE A 780 -24.81 21.88 11.74
C ILE A 780 -25.20 21.96 10.26
N LEU A 781 -24.24 22.33 9.41
CA LEU A 781 -24.40 22.34 7.97
C LEU A 781 -23.68 21.11 7.40
N GLY A 782 -24.41 20.28 6.66
CA GLY A 782 -23.90 19.11 5.95
C GLY A 782 -24.94 18.64 4.94
N GLU A 783 -24.49 18.03 3.84
CA GLU A 783 -25.37 17.66 2.72
C GLU A 783 -26.11 16.34 2.97
N ASP A 784 -25.53 15.43 3.77
CA ASP A 784 -26.11 14.11 4.09
C ASP A 784 -25.96 13.77 5.59
N VAL A 785 -26.39 14.68 6.46
CA VAL A 785 -26.40 14.43 7.91
C VAL A 785 -27.54 13.49 8.26
N ARG A 786 -27.24 12.40 8.97
CA ARG A 786 -28.17 11.39 9.45
C ARG A 786 -28.33 11.45 10.96
N VAL A 787 -29.54 11.16 11.43
CA VAL A 787 -29.87 10.98 12.85
C VAL A 787 -29.69 9.50 13.20
N CYS A 788 -28.67 9.17 13.96
CA CYS A 788 -28.33 7.79 14.27
C CYS A 788 -28.62 7.46 15.75
N GLY A 789 -28.92 6.20 16.02
CA GLY A 789 -29.12 5.68 17.37
C GLY A 789 -28.54 4.29 17.57
N ARG A 790 -28.07 4.00 18.79
CA ARG A 790 -27.65 2.66 19.22
C ARG A 790 -28.35 2.23 20.49
N PHE A 791 -29.03 1.09 20.42
CA PHE A 791 -29.61 0.45 21.59
C PHE A 791 -28.51 -0.24 22.40
N LEU A 792 -28.34 0.09 23.68
CA LEU A 792 -27.28 -0.51 24.50
C LEU A 792 -27.46 -2.03 24.74
N GLY A 793 -28.67 -2.56 24.53
CA GLY A 793 -28.91 -4.01 24.54
C GLY A 793 -28.44 -4.74 23.27
N ALA A 794 -28.12 -4.03 22.19
CA ALA A 794 -27.50 -4.56 20.98
C ALA A 794 -26.56 -3.48 20.40
N PRO A 795 -25.50 -3.12 21.14
CA PRO A 795 -24.70 -1.93 20.88
C PRO A 795 -23.97 -1.99 19.52
N GLU A 796 -23.78 -3.19 18.98
CA GLU A 796 -23.18 -3.43 17.67
C GLU A 796 -24.09 -3.02 16.50
N LYS A 797 -25.37 -2.72 16.75
CA LYS A 797 -26.33 -2.32 15.72
C LYS A 797 -26.63 -0.83 15.80
N GLU A 798 -26.41 -0.14 14.68
CA GLU A 798 -26.85 1.24 14.48
C GLU A 798 -28.22 1.26 13.81
N ALA A 799 -29.10 2.13 14.30
CA ALA A 799 -30.35 2.48 13.67
C ALA A 799 -30.25 3.88 13.05
N ASP A 800 -30.80 4.03 11.85
CA ASP A 800 -30.96 5.32 11.18
C ASP A 800 -32.41 5.81 11.36
N PHE A 801 -32.56 7.01 11.92
CA PHE A 801 -33.85 7.64 12.16
C PHE A 801 -34.22 8.69 11.09
N GLY A 802 -33.39 8.87 10.06
CA GLY A 802 -33.64 9.76 8.93
C GLY A 802 -32.62 10.88 8.78
N SER A 803 -32.84 11.75 7.79
CA SER A 803 -31.97 12.88 7.50
C SER A 803 -32.21 14.06 8.46
N TYR A 804 -31.16 14.85 8.65
CA TYR A 804 -31.17 16.11 9.38
C TYR A 804 -30.79 17.25 8.42
N THR A 805 -31.61 18.31 8.39
CA THR A 805 -31.31 19.51 7.58
C THR A 805 -31.14 20.74 8.47
N GLY A 806 -29.93 21.30 8.50
CA GLY A 806 -29.62 22.50 9.28
C GLY A 806 -30.10 23.83 8.67
N LEU A 807 -30.61 23.82 7.44
CA LEU A 807 -30.99 25.02 6.68
C LEU A 807 -32.31 25.68 7.14
N LEU A 808 -33.07 25.03 8.01
CA LEU A 808 -34.35 25.53 8.52
C LEU A 808 -34.18 26.16 9.91
N SER A 809 -33.97 27.48 9.93
CA SER A 809 -34.32 28.45 10.99
C SER A 809 -33.50 28.48 12.32
N GLY A 810 -32.86 29.64 12.59
CA GLY A 810 -32.48 30.12 13.94
C GLY A 810 -31.21 29.53 14.58
N LEU A 811 -30.80 30.14 15.71
CA LEU A 811 -29.71 29.65 16.59
C LEU A 811 -30.11 28.28 17.18
N GLY A 812 -29.79 27.19 16.47
CA GLY A 812 -29.96 25.80 16.96
C GLY A 812 -30.42 24.75 15.94
N GLY A 813 -30.83 25.12 14.73
CA GLY A 813 -31.29 24.18 13.70
C GLY A 813 -32.60 23.43 14.03
N GLN A 814 -33.02 22.51 13.15
CA GLN A 814 -34.30 21.78 13.27
C GLN A 814 -34.33 20.81 14.47
N LEU A 815 -35.49 20.66 15.12
CA LEU A 815 -35.73 19.63 16.14
C LEU A 815 -35.65 18.21 15.54
N LEU A 816 -34.94 17.32 16.21
CA LEU A 816 -34.81 15.91 15.87
C LEU A 816 -36.11 15.17 16.16
N GLN A 817 -36.68 14.56 15.12
CA GLN A 817 -37.84 13.68 15.25
C GLN A 817 -37.35 12.27 15.53
N LEU A 818 -37.44 11.84 16.79
CA LEU A 818 -37.11 10.48 17.19
C LEU A 818 -38.37 9.62 17.28
N PRO A 819 -38.32 8.36 16.82
CA PRO A 819 -39.40 7.42 17.10
C PRO A 819 -39.49 7.13 18.61
N ARG A 820 -40.58 6.51 19.04
CA ARG A 820 -40.72 6.04 20.42
C ARG A 820 -39.70 4.94 20.70
N LEU A 821 -38.64 5.28 21.43
CA LEU A 821 -37.51 4.40 21.73
C LEU A 821 -37.83 3.46 22.89
N ARG A 822 -37.45 2.18 22.76
CA ARG A 822 -37.57 1.16 23.81
C ARG A 822 -36.19 0.84 24.38
N GLY A 823 -36.03 0.98 25.69
CA GLY A 823 -34.81 0.75 26.46
C GLY A 823 -33.76 1.83 26.28
N PRO A 824 -32.54 1.65 26.81
CA PRO A 824 -31.50 2.67 26.77
C PRO A 824 -30.83 2.80 25.39
N TRP A 825 -30.76 4.03 24.88
CA TRP A 825 -30.14 4.41 23.60
C TRP A 825 -29.06 5.47 23.75
N LEU A 826 -28.08 5.42 22.85
CA LEU A 826 -27.23 6.56 22.50
C LEU A 826 -27.72 7.15 21.18
N VAL A 827 -27.94 8.48 21.12
CA VAL A 827 -28.37 9.18 19.91
C VAL A 827 -27.36 10.27 19.54
N TYR A 828 -27.03 10.38 18.25
CA TYR A 828 -26.06 11.32 17.71
C TYR A 828 -26.33 11.63 16.24
N LEU A 829 -25.72 12.70 15.74
CA LEU A 829 -25.69 13.06 14.33
C LEU A 829 -24.41 12.55 13.67
N ARG A 830 -24.53 11.99 12.46
CA ARG A 830 -23.43 11.44 11.68
C ARG A 830 -23.52 11.87 10.22
N GLU A 831 -22.38 12.12 9.58
CA GLU A 831 -22.26 12.32 8.12
C GLU A 831 -21.15 11.40 7.61
N GLY A 832 -21.49 10.36 6.83
CA GLY A 832 -20.53 9.30 6.47
C GLY A 832 -19.91 8.66 7.72
N ALA A 833 -18.58 8.58 7.82
CA ALA A 833 -17.89 8.09 9.02
C ALA A 833 -17.67 9.16 10.12
N ARG A 834 -18.23 10.36 9.98
CA ARG A 834 -18.00 11.49 10.91
C ARG A 834 -19.14 11.60 11.92
N VAL A 835 -18.84 11.47 13.21
CA VAL A 835 -19.81 11.76 14.27
C VAL A 835 -19.71 13.23 14.65
N LEU A 836 -20.80 13.97 14.42
CA LEU A 836 -20.82 15.44 14.52
C LEU A 836 -21.20 15.93 15.92
N THR A 837 -21.94 15.11 16.67
CA THR A 837 -22.41 15.45 18.02
C THR A 837 -21.99 14.40 19.03
N ARG A 838 -21.65 14.84 20.24
CA ARG A 838 -21.46 13.95 21.38
C ARG A 838 -22.69 13.04 21.57
N PRO A 839 -22.52 11.70 21.61
CA PRO A 839 -23.63 10.78 21.86
C PRO A 839 -24.39 11.12 23.13
N LYS A 840 -25.71 11.24 22.99
CA LYS A 840 -26.63 11.58 24.08
C LYS A 840 -27.37 10.32 24.53
N PHE A 841 -27.31 10.05 25.83
CA PHE A 841 -28.08 8.96 26.43
C PHE A 841 -29.57 9.29 26.50
N ILE A 842 -30.42 8.33 26.12
CA ILE A 842 -31.88 8.39 26.20
C ILE A 842 -32.38 7.07 26.78
N ALA A 843 -33.09 7.10 27.91
CA ALA A 843 -33.49 5.89 28.63
C ALA A 843 -34.57 5.03 27.93
N GLY A 844 -35.38 5.62 27.05
CA GLY A 844 -36.51 4.96 26.37
C GLY A 844 -37.58 4.40 27.30
N ASP A 845 -38.59 3.72 26.73
CA ASP A 845 -39.58 2.96 27.50
C ASP A 845 -38.97 1.66 28.06
N LEU A 846 -39.51 1.14 29.17
CA LEU A 846 -39.07 -0.15 29.73
C LEU A 846 -39.23 -1.29 28.71
N VAL A 847 -38.20 -2.13 28.59
CA VAL A 847 -38.17 -3.32 27.75
C VAL A 847 -38.35 -4.56 28.64
N HIS A 848 -39.24 -5.48 28.24
CA HIS A 848 -39.45 -6.73 28.96
C HIS A 848 -38.67 -7.91 28.36
N ASP A 849 -38.23 -7.80 27.10
CA ASP A 849 -37.43 -8.83 26.43
C ASP A 849 -35.95 -8.69 26.80
N ALA A 850 -35.33 -9.78 27.26
CA ALA A 850 -33.91 -9.79 27.58
C ALA A 850 -33.06 -9.71 26.30
N PRO A 851 -31.99 -8.89 26.27
CA PRO A 851 -31.02 -8.88 25.19
C PRO A 851 -30.46 -10.26 24.83
N GLN A 852 -30.10 -10.45 23.55
CA GLN A 852 -29.72 -11.76 22.99
C GLN A 852 -28.41 -12.32 23.55
N HIS A 853 -27.44 -11.45 23.88
CA HIS A 853 -26.14 -11.83 24.41
C HIS A 853 -25.80 -11.09 25.70
N ARG A 854 -24.92 -11.65 26.53
CA ARG A 854 -24.59 -11.11 27.87
C ARG A 854 -23.99 -9.70 27.83
N LEU A 855 -23.19 -9.36 26.82
CA LEU A 855 -22.68 -8.00 26.65
C LEU A 855 -23.82 -6.96 26.59
N GLY A 856 -24.87 -7.22 25.81
CA GLY A 856 -26.02 -6.32 25.71
C GLY A 856 -26.83 -6.27 27.00
N ARG A 857 -26.93 -7.39 27.72
CA ARG A 857 -27.59 -7.41 29.05
C ARG A 857 -26.86 -6.54 30.06
N ALA A 858 -25.53 -6.64 30.12
CA ALA A 858 -24.70 -5.82 30.98
C ALA A 858 -24.79 -4.34 30.61
N MET A 859 -24.65 -4.01 29.32
CA MET A 859 -24.66 -2.61 28.85
C MET A 859 -26.02 -1.93 28.94
N ALA A 860 -27.12 -2.68 28.93
CA ALA A 860 -28.47 -2.12 29.11
C ALA A 860 -28.81 -1.79 30.57
N GLN A 861 -27.95 -2.13 31.54
CA GLN A 861 -28.14 -1.76 32.93
C GLN A 861 -27.84 -0.28 33.19
N PRO A 862 -28.32 0.28 34.32
CA PRO A 862 -27.80 1.53 34.85
C PRO A 862 -26.27 1.51 34.97
N LEU A 863 -25.61 2.64 34.75
CA LEU A 863 -24.15 2.73 34.57
C LEU A 863 -23.32 2.01 35.64
N ASP A 864 -23.67 2.17 36.92
CA ASP A 864 -22.92 1.56 38.02
C ASP A 864 -23.00 0.03 38.00
N LEU A 865 -24.21 -0.52 37.77
CA LEU A 865 -24.42 -1.95 37.62
C LEU A 865 -23.80 -2.49 36.33
N ALA A 866 -23.88 -1.72 35.23
CA ALA A 866 -23.25 -2.09 33.97
C ALA A 866 -21.73 -2.27 34.13
N ARG A 867 -21.07 -1.41 34.92
CA ARG A 867 -19.62 -1.52 35.19
C ARG A 867 -19.27 -2.79 35.96
N GLU A 868 -20.08 -3.16 36.95
CA GLU A 868 -19.91 -4.40 37.71
C GLU A 868 -20.15 -5.63 36.83
N ASP A 869 -21.26 -5.66 36.09
CA ASP A 869 -21.61 -6.77 35.19
C ASP A 869 -20.57 -6.97 34.08
N LEU A 870 -20.04 -5.88 33.51
CA LEU A 870 -18.97 -5.92 32.51
C LEU A 870 -17.67 -6.46 33.12
N GLN A 871 -17.33 -6.08 34.36
CA GLN A 871 -16.15 -6.64 35.04
C GLN A 871 -16.30 -8.14 35.26
N ILE A 872 -17.46 -8.60 35.73
CA ILE A 872 -17.75 -10.04 35.92
C ILE A 872 -17.60 -10.79 34.61
N LEU A 873 -18.18 -10.26 33.53
CA LEU A 873 -18.12 -10.85 32.20
C LEU A 873 -16.68 -10.95 31.69
N VAL A 874 -15.87 -9.92 31.92
CA VAL A 874 -14.46 -9.89 31.56
C VAL A 874 -13.64 -10.91 32.38
N ASP A 875 -13.86 -10.98 33.70
CA ASP A 875 -13.16 -11.92 34.58
C ASP A 875 -13.49 -13.38 34.24
N GLU A 876 -14.73 -13.66 33.82
CA GLU A 876 -15.15 -14.99 33.36
C GLU A 876 -14.42 -15.39 32.06
N ILE A 877 -14.30 -14.47 31.09
CA ILE A 877 -13.55 -14.72 29.85
C ILE A 877 -12.06 -14.91 30.14
N ALA A 878 -11.50 -14.14 31.08
CA ALA A 878 -10.11 -14.29 31.48
C ALA A 878 -9.82 -15.65 32.13
N ARG A 879 -10.80 -16.23 32.85
CA ARG A 879 -10.68 -17.57 33.46
C ARG A 879 -10.82 -18.70 32.44
N ASP A 880 -11.81 -18.62 31.55
CA ASP A 880 -12.04 -19.63 30.51
C ASP A 880 -12.61 -19.02 29.21
N PRO A 881 -11.73 -18.64 28.27
CA PRO A 881 -12.14 -18.04 27.00
C PRO A 881 -12.69 -19.05 25.98
N ALA A 882 -12.66 -20.35 26.26
CA ALA A 882 -13.07 -21.39 25.31
C ALA A 882 -14.57 -21.71 25.40
N THR A 883 -15.27 -21.28 26.46
CA THR A 883 -16.70 -21.55 26.65
C THR A 883 -17.57 -20.97 25.52
N ASP A 884 -18.70 -21.61 25.23
CA ASP A 884 -19.66 -21.12 24.22
C ASP A 884 -20.16 -19.70 24.50
N GLU A 885 -20.33 -19.36 25.78
CA GLU A 885 -20.79 -18.03 26.19
C GLU A 885 -19.69 -16.96 26.05
N ALA A 886 -18.43 -17.31 26.37
CA ALA A 886 -17.29 -16.45 26.07
C ALA A 886 -17.16 -16.24 24.55
N ASN A 887 -17.30 -17.29 23.74
CA ASN A 887 -17.25 -17.19 22.29
C ASN A 887 -18.31 -16.25 21.71
N LYS A 888 -19.56 -16.32 22.19
CA LYS A 888 -20.63 -15.39 21.80
C LYS A 888 -20.32 -13.95 22.21
N THR A 889 -19.76 -13.76 23.40
CA THR A 889 -19.41 -12.44 23.91
C THR A 889 -18.26 -11.82 23.14
N ILE A 890 -17.20 -12.58 22.85
CA ILE A 890 -16.06 -12.16 22.00
C ILE A 890 -16.58 -11.74 20.62
N GLN A 891 -17.50 -12.51 20.02
CA GLN A 891 -18.12 -12.15 18.74
C GLN A 891 -18.94 -10.87 18.82
N ALA A 892 -19.67 -10.63 19.91
CA ALA A 892 -20.41 -9.38 20.12
C ALA A 892 -19.48 -8.18 20.27
N VAL A 893 -18.39 -8.31 21.04
CA VAL A 893 -17.35 -7.26 21.18
C VAL A 893 -16.68 -6.97 19.83
N MET A 894 -16.36 -8.01 19.05
CA MET A 894 -15.77 -7.86 17.72
C MET A 894 -16.72 -7.13 16.77
N LYS A 895 -18.01 -7.51 16.73
CA LYS A 895 -19.02 -6.80 15.91
C LYS A 895 -19.18 -5.34 16.33
N LEU A 896 -19.16 -5.07 17.63
CA LEU A 896 -19.21 -3.70 18.14
C LEU A 896 -17.99 -2.88 17.71
N ALA A 897 -16.78 -3.46 17.78
CA ALA A 897 -15.55 -2.78 17.35
C ALA A 897 -15.59 -2.43 15.86
N LEU A 898 -16.06 -3.36 15.03
CA LEU A 898 -16.17 -3.17 13.58
C LEU A 898 -17.31 -2.23 13.17
N SER A 899 -18.33 -2.08 14.02
CA SER A 899 -19.45 -1.21 13.73
C SER A 899 -19.34 0.17 14.37
N LEU A 900 -18.19 0.61 14.90
CA LEU A 900 -18.10 1.92 15.57
C LEU A 900 -18.46 3.12 14.65
N HIS A 901 -18.28 3.01 13.33
CA HIS A 901 -18.66 4.02 12.33
C HIS A 901 -18.27 5.47 12.70
N GLY A 902 -17.06 5.65 13.26
CA GLY A 902 -16.53 6.95 13.67
C GLY A 902 -16.69 7.28 15.15
N LEU A 903 -17.46 6.50 15.91
CA LEU A 903 -17.49 6.61 17.37
C LEU A 903 -16.14 6.14 17.94
N PRO A 904 -15.56 6.89 18.89
CA PRO A 904 -14.31 6.46 19.51
C PRO A 904 -14.61 5.31 20.51
N PRO A 905 -13.74 4.30 20.66
CA PRO A 905 -14.02 3.10 21.46
C PRO A 905 -14.44 3.38 22.91
N GLN A 906 -13.92 4.43 23.54
CA GLN A 906 -14.25 4.86 24.90
C GLN A 906 -15.72 5.28 25.07
N THR A 907 -16.47 5.42 23.97
CA THR A 907 -17.95 5.56 24.02
C THR A 907 -18.60 4.37 24.72
N PHE A 908 -17.97 3.18 24.67
CA PHE A 908 -18.48 1.96 25.30
C PHE A 908 -17.50 1.42 26.36
N GLU A 909 -17.99 1.29 27.59
CA GLU A 909 -17.23 0.87 28.78
C GLU A 909 -16.48 -0.46 28.61
N ILE A 910 -17.01 -1.40 27.80
CA ILE A 910 -16.35 -2.70 27.55
C ILE A 910 -14.94 -2.56 26.98
N PHE A 911 -14.68 -1.55 26.13
CA PHE A 911 -13.35 -1.37 25.54
C PHE A 911 -12.33 -0.89 26.56
N GLY A 912 -12.74 -0.07 27.54
CA GLY A 912 -11.89 0.35 28.65
C GLY A 912 -11.46 -0.80 29.56
N LYS A 913 -12.13 -1.96 29.49
CA LYS A 913 -11.81 -3.16 30.28
C LYS A 913 -10.84 -4.12 29.60
N LEU A 914 -10.49 -3.89 28.32
CA LEU A 914 -9.66 -4.81 27.53
C LEU A 914 -8.27 -5.06 28.12
N GLU A 915 -7.68 -4.07 28.81
CA GLU A 915 -6.37 -4.22 29.46
C GLU A 915 -6.40 -5.26 30.58
N SER A 916 -7.46 -5.26 31.38
CA SER A 916 -7.68 -6.22 32.48
C SER A 916 -8.32 -7.54 32.01
N ALA A 917 -8.67 -7.66 30.73
CA ALA A 917 -9.54 -8.74 30.24
C ALA A 917 -8.83 -10.04 29.84
N GLY A 918 -7.55 -10.18 30.21
CA GLY A 918 -6.75 -11.35 29.85
C GLY A 918 -6.75 -11.58 28.34
N ALA A 919 -7.15 -12.77 27.91
CA ALA A 919 -7.13 -13.21 26.52
C ALA A 919 -8.13 -12.50 25.58
N LEU A 920 -9.09 -11.71 26.09
CA LEU A 920 -10.16 -11.12 25.27
C LEU A 920 -9.62 -10.28 24.10
N ALA A 921 -8.74 -9.31 24.38
CA ALA A 921 -8.20 -8.44 23.34
C ALA A 921 -7.38 -9.20 22.28
N PRO A 922 -6.39 -10.04 22.63
CA PRO A 922 -5.69 -10.87 21.65
C PRO A 922 -6.61 -11.77 20.82
N LEU A 923 -7.68 -12.30 21.41
CA LEU A 923 -8.65 -13.15 20.70
C LEU A 923 -9.43 -12.39 19.62
N LEU A 924 -9.63 -11.07 19.76
CA LEU A 924 -10.21 -10.26 18.68
C LEU A 924 -9.32 -10.29 17.43
N LEU A 925 -7.99 -10.18 17.60
CA LEU A 925 -7.03 -10.25 16.50
C LEU A 925 -6.92 -11.66 15.90
N TYR A 926 -6.95 -12.70 16.73
CA TYR A 926 -6.88 -14.07 16.25
C TYR A 926 -8.12 -14.53 15.48
N ARG A 927 -9.31 -13.97 15.79
CA ARG A 927 -10.60 -14.43 15.27
C ARG A 927 -11.22 -13.54 14.20
N CYS A 928 -10.73 -12.32 14.00
CA CYS A 928 -11.24 -11.46 12.94
C CYS A 928 -10.84 -11.98 11.55
N GLU A 929 -11.61 -11.60 10.54
CA GLU A 929 -11.21 -11.80 9.14
C GLU A 929 -10.02 -10.90 8.78
N GLU A 930 -9.25 -11.28 7.77
CA GLU A 930 -8.04 -10.54 7.37
C GLU A 930 -8.33 -9.05 7.07
N GLN A 931 -9.43 -8.77 6.36
CA GLN A 931 -9.86 -7.42 6.01
C GLN A 931 -10.16 -6.53 7.24
N TYR A 932 -10.44 -7.13 8.39
CA TYR A 932 -10.80 -6.43 9.62
C TYR A 932 -9.62 -6.29 10.59
N LEU A 933 -8.42 -6.76 10.23
CA LEU A 933 -7.29 -6.76 11.15
C LEU A 933 -6.83 -5.35 11.52
N SER A 934 -6.73 -4.42 10.56
CA SER A 934 -6.33 -3.04 10.85
C SER A 934 -7.38 -2.30 11.71
N PRO A 935 -8.69 -2.33 11.38
CA PRO A 935 -9.72 -1.74 12.26
C PRO A 935 -9.68 -2.23 13.70
N ILE A 936 -9.40 -3.51 13.93
CA ILE A 936 -9.28 -4.06 15.30
C ILE A 936 -8.01 -3.57 15.99
N LEU A 937 -6.88 -3.49 15.29
CA LEU A 937 -5.64 -2.93 15.85
C LEU A 937 -5.83 -1.48 16.30
N GLU A 938 -6.53 -0.66 15.51
CA GLU A 938 -6.82 0.75 15.79
C GLU A 938 -7.71 0.99 17.01
N VAL A 939 -8.40 -0.05 17.53
CA VAL A 939 -9.22 0.09 18.75
C VAL A 939 -8.38 0.59 19.93
N PHE A 940 -7.15 0.09 20.08
CA PHE A 940 -6.26 0.52 21.16
C PHE A 940 -5.71 1.93 20.96
N ASP A 941 -5.73 2.49 19.76
CA ASP A 941 -5.28 3.88 19.53
C ASP A 941 -6.11 4.86 20.35
N GLY A 942 -7.42 4.61 20.45
CA GLY A 942 -8.30 5.40 21.29
C GLY A 942 -8.04 5.20 22.79
N LEU A 943 -7.78 3.98 23.24
CA LEU A 943 -7.80 3.66 24.66
C LEU A 943 -6.62 4.24 25.44
N CYS A 944 -6.74 4.34 26.76
CA CYS A 944 -5.60 4.65 27.64
C CYS A 944 -4.72 3.42 27.88
N SER A 945 -4.36 2.71 26.81
CA SER A 945 -3.60 1.45 26.85
C SER A 945 -2.95 1.16 25.48
N SER A 946 -2.07 0.18 25.42
CA SER A 946 -1.47 -0.33 24.18
C SER A 946 -1.48 -1.86 24.14
N TRP A 947 -1.50 -2.43 22.93
CA TRP A 947 -1.33 -3.86 22.71
C TRP A 947 -0.02 -4.39 23.33
N THR A 948 1.03 -3.57 23.36
CA THR A 948 2.33 -3.92 23.96
C THR A 948 2.34 -3.87 25.49
N LEU A 949 1.29 -3.34 26.12
CA LEU A 949 1.15 -3.31 27.58
C LEU A 949 0.35 -4.49 28.10
N LEU A 950 -0.33 -5.23 27.21
CA LEU A 950 -1.08 -6.41 27.60
C LEU A 950 -0.13 -7.47 28.18
N PRO A 951 -0.52 -8.15 29.29
CA PRO A 951 0.33 -9.15 29.90
C PRO A 951 0.71 -10.27 28.92
N TYR A 952 1.96 -10.71 28.94
CA TYR A 952 2.47 -11.79 28.09
C TYR A 952 1.63 -13.07 28.23
N SER A 953 1.18 -13.39 29.45
CA SER A 953 0.29 -14.52 29.72
C SER A 953 -1.04 -14.44 28.96
N SER A 954 -1.58 -13.23 28.75
CA SER A 954 -2.83 -13.04 28.00
C SER A 954 -2.70 -13.49 26.54
N TRP A 955 -1.54 -13.25 25.92
CA TRP A 955 -1.24 -13.69 24.56
C TRP A 955 -1.09 -15.21 24.48
N GLU A 956 -0.47 -15.84 25.47
CA GLU A 956 -0.37 -17.30 25.54
C GLU A 956 -1.73 -17.97 25.74
N THR A 957 -2.55 -17.46 26.67
CA THR A 957 -3.90 -17.97 26.91
C THR A 957 -4.77 -17.84 25.66
N ALA A 958 -4.68 -16.71 24.95
CA ALA A 958 -5.40 -16.51 23.69
C ALA A 958 -4.95 -17.47 22.58
N PHE A 959 -3.64 -17.71 22.45
CA PHE A 959 -3.10 -18.68 21.51
C PHE A 959 -3.67 -20.08 21.77
N GLN A 960 -3.66 -20.52 23.03
CA GLN A 960 -4.19 -21.84 23.42
C GLN A 960 -5.70 -21.94 23.15
N ALA A 961 -6.45 -20.91 23.54
CA ALA A 961 -7.90 -20.86 23.33
C ALA A 961 -8.29 -20.86 21.86
N GLN A 962 -7.54 -20.16 21.01
CA GLN A 962 -7.75 -20.19 19.58
C GLN A 962 -7.41 -21.55 18.97
N GLY A 963 -6.35 -22.20 19.44
CA GLY A 963 -5.98 -23.55 19.01
C GLY A 963 -7.11 -24.54 19.29
N LEU A 964 -7.63 -24.55 20.51
CA LEU A 964 -8.76 -25.40 20.90
C LEU A 964 -10.01 -25.13 20.05
N TYR A 965 -10.32 -23.85 19.81
CA TYR A 965 -11.47 -23.44 18.98
C TYR A 965 -11.36 -23.92 17.52
N LEU A 966 -10.15 -23.88 16.94
CA LEU A 966 -9.93 -24.34 15.57
C LEU A 966 -9.96 -25.86 15.47
N VAL A 967 -9.37 -26.56 16.43
CA VAL A 967 -9.42 -28.04 16.51
C VAL A 967 -10.87 -28.51 16.65
N SER A 968 -11.69 -27.87 17.49
CA SER A 968 -13.09 -28.29 17.67
C SER A 968 -13.96 -28.15 16.41
N ARG A 969 -13.52 -27.41 15.39
CA ARG A 969 -14.29 -27.23 14.13
C ARG A 969 -14.00 -28.28 13.06
N LEU A 970 -12.76 -28.76 12.97
CA LEU A 970 -12.31 -29.63 11.87
C LEU A 970 -11.53 -30.87 12.33
N ASP A 971 -11.31 -31.03 13.63
CA ASP A 971 -10.59 -32.16 14.26
C ASP A 971 -9.18 -32.40 13.68
N ASP A 972 -8.50 -31.33 13.24
CA ASP A 972 -7.14 -31.38 12.68
C ASP A 972 -6.20 -30.39 13.41
N PRO A 973 -5.35 -30.90 14.34
CA PRO A 973 -4.38 -30.09 15.06
C PRO A 973 -3.28 -29.47 14.19
N GLN A 974 -2.88 -30.11 13.08
CA GLN A 974 -1.84 -29.57 12.20
C GLN A 974 -2.38 -28.40 11.40
N TRP A 975 -3.59 -28.54 10.86
CA TRP A 975 -4.28 -27.44 10.19
C TRP A 975 -4.49 -26.25 11.11
N ALA A 976 -4.94 -26.49 12.36
CA ALA A 976 -5.14 -25.43 13.35
C ALA A 976 -3.84 -24.68 13.67
N LEU A 977 -2.73 -25.41 13.84
CA LEU A 977 -1.42 -24.81 14.11
C LEU A 977 -0.92 -23.96 12.93
N THR A 978 -1.07 -24.45 11.69
CA THR A 978 -0.72 -23.70 10.48
C THR A 978 -1.52 -22.42 10.39
N ARG A 979 -2.86 -22.47 10.57
CA ARG A 979 -3.73 -21.31 10.50
C ARG A 979 -3.42 -20.25 11.56
N ILE A 980 -3.10 -20.66 12.78
CA ILE A 980 -2.71 -19.70 13.83
C ILE A 980 -1.36 -19.07 13.49
N THR A 981 -0.41 -19.85 13.01
CA THR A 981 0.91 -19.34 12.62
C THR A 981 0.80 -18.32 11.48
N ASP A 982 -0.02 -18.60 10.47
CA ASP A 982 -0.32 -17.66 9.39
C ASP A 982 -0.93 -16.37 9.94
N ARG A 983 -1.93 -16.48 10.82
CA ARG A 983 -2.55 -15.32 11.49
C ARG A 983 -1.53 -14.52 12.31
N GLN A 984 -0.61 -15.16 13.03
CA GLN A 984 0.45 -14.47 13.77
C GLN A 984 1.36 -13.67 12.83
N ASN A 985 1.74 -14.27 11.69
CA ASN A 985 2.54 -13.59 10.68
C ASN A 985 1.77 -12.41 10.05
N GLU A 986 0.48 -12.55 9.80
CA GLU A 986 -0.39 -11.47 9.31
C GLU A 986 -0.50 -10.31 10.31
N ILE A 987 -0.63 -10.61 11.61
CA ILE A 987 -0.63 -9.59 12.68
C ILE A 987 0.73 -8.90 12.72
N ALA A 988 1.82 -9.67 12.77
CA ALA A 988 3.18 -9.14 12.81
C ALA A 988 3.54 -8.31 11.58
N ALA A 989 2.99 -8.62 10.40
CA ALA A 989 3.18 -7.83 9.20
C ALA A 989 2.52 -6.45 9.30
N ARG A 990 1.34 -6.35 9.93
CA ARG A 990 0.60 -5.08 10.11
C ARG A 990 1.06 -4.30 11.35
N ALA A 991 1.44 -5.00 12.42
CA ALA A 991 1.95 -4.43 13.67
C ALA A 991 3.26 -5.13 14.10
N PRO A 992 4.41 -4.77 13.50
CA PRO A 992 5.70 -5.42 13.78
C PRO A 992 6.13 -5.39 15.25
N VAL A 993 5.66 -4.39 16.00
CA VAL A 993 5.91 -4.24 17.44
C VAL A 993 5.37 -5.41 18.27
N LEU A 994 4.37 -6.14 17.76
CA LEU A 994 3.77 -7.29 18.42
C LEU A 994 4.46 -8.62 18.07
N ALA A 995 5.35 -8.64 17.07
CA ALA A 995 6.08 -9.84 16.69
C ALA A 995 6.78 -10.54 17.88
N PRO A 996 7.42 -9.84 18.83
CA PRO A 996 8.04 -10.47 20.00
C PRO A 996 7.06 -11.19 20.93
N LEU A 997 5.78 -10.80 20.93
CA LEU A 997 4.73 -11.42 21.76
C LEU A 997 4.06 -12.61 21.05
N LEU A 998 4.12 -12.65 19.72
CA LEU A 998 3.34 -13.56 18.88
C LEU A 998 4.20 -14.67 18.26
N CYS A 999 5.31 -14.29 17.65
CA CYS A 999 6.08 -15.16 16.78
C CYS A 999 7.08 -16.00 17.59
N ARG A 1000 6.82 -17.31 17.72
CA ARG A 1000 7.69 -18.24 18.48
C ARG A 1000 9.14 -18.34 17.96
N GLY A 1001 9.37 -18.00 16.69
CA GLY A 1001 10.70 -17.96 16.08
C GLY A 1001 11.37 -16.58 16.09
N TYR A 1002 10.80 -15.61 16.82
CA TYR A 1002 11.38 -14.27 16.90
C TYR A 1002 12.74 -14.30 17.60
N ALA A 1003 13.77 -13.81 16.91
CA ALA A 1003 15.10 -13.63 17.47
C ALA A 1003 15.32 -12.12 17.75
N PRO A 1004 15.44 -11.71 19.03
CA PRO A 1004 15.71 -10.32 19.38
C PRO A 1004 17.10 -9.88 18.91
N GLU A 1005 17.24 -8.59 18.58
CA GLU A 1005 18.55 -7.99 18.29
C GLU A 1005 19.40 -7.88 19.55
N GLY A 1006 20.73 -7.87 19.40
CA GLY A 1006 21.63 -7.71 20.54
C GLY A 1006 21.59 -6.29 21.11
N TRP A 1007 21.97 -6.15 22.39
CA TRP A 1007 22.04 -4.85 23.08
C TRP A 1007 22.81 -3.78 22.29
N ASN A 1008 23.97 -4.16 21.73
CA ASN A 1008 24.80 -3.24 20.97
C ASN A 1008 24.12 -2.72 19.70
N ASP A 1009 23.31 -3.55 19.03
CA ASP A 1009 22.58 -3.17 17.83
C ASP A 1009 21.46 -2.20 18.18
N ILE A 1010 20.75 -2.45 19.27
CA ILE A 1010 19.66 -1.59 19.78
C ILE A 1010 20.21 -0.22 20.19
N ARG A 1011 21.31 -0.20 20.95
CA ARG A 1011 21.94 1.04 21.37
C ARG A 1011 22.45 1.82 20.16
N SER A 1012 23.11 1.15 19.23
CA SER A 1012 23.61 1.78 18.00
C SER A 1012 22.47 2.32 17.13
N HIS A 1013 21.36 1.58 17.02
CA HIS A 1013 20.16 2.04 16.32
C HIS A 1013 19.57 3.28 17.00
N PHE A 1014 19.50 3.29 18.34
CA PHE A 1014 19.00 4.45 19.06
C PHE A 1014 19.88 5.68 18.80
N THR A 1015 21.20 5.59 18.99
CA THR A 1015 22.11 6.71 18.78
C THR A 1015 22.14 7.18 17.32
N ASN A 1016 22.21 6.26 16.36
CA ASN A 1016 22.44 6.61 14.95
C ASN A 1016 21.16 6.97 14.19
N HIS A 1017 19.98 6.60 14.70
CA HIS A 1017 18.72 6.76 13.93
C HIS A 1017 17.60 7.39 14.75
N THR A 1018 17.42 6.97 16.00
CA THR A 1018 16.28 7.42 16.81
C THR A 1018 16.54 8.77 17.46
N SER A 1019 17.73 8.95 18.03
CA SER A 1019 18.11 10.17 18.72
C SER A 1019 18.05 11.41 17.82
N GLU A 1020 18.43 11.26 16.55
CA GLU A 1020 18.38 12.32 15.54
C GLU A 1020 16.95 12.77 15.17
N SER A 1021 15.94 11.97 15.52
CA SER A 1021 14.52 12.26 15.26
C SER A 1021 13.78 12.88 16.43
N ILE A 1022 14.46 13.08 17.56
CA ILE A 1022 13.88 13.61 18.80
C ILE A 1022 14.19 15.10 18.90
N SER A 1023 13.16 15.94 18.97
CA SER A 1023 13.34 17.37 19.18
C SER A 1023 13.97 17.64 20.55
N MET A 1024 15.07 18.37 20.54
CA MET A 1024 15.88 18.66 21.73
C MET A 1024 15.30 19.79 22.59
N ASP A 1025 14.57 20.70 21.96
CA ASP A 1025 13.99 21.90 22.60
C ASP A 1025 12.60 21.63 23.20
N ALA A 1026 11.98 20.49 22.88
CA ALA A 1026 10.63 20.10 23.27
C ALA A 1026 10.57 18.91 24.24
N GLY A 1027 11.70 18.58 24.86
CA GLY A 1027 11.87 17.37 25.67
C GLY A 1027 11.12 17.41 26.99
N GLY A 1028 9.95 16.79 27.07
CA GLY A 1028 9.28 16.52 28.35
C GLY A 1028 10.08 15.58 29.26
N PHE A 1029 9.81 15.64 30.55
CA PHE A 1029 10.46 14.83 31.60
C PHE A 1029 10.31 13.31 31.37
N ASN A 1030 11.28 12.51 31.81
CA ASN A 1030 11.17 11.05 31.77
C ASN A 1030 10.36 10.52 32.96
N PRO A 1031 9.13 10.02 32.77
CA PRO A 1031 8.27 9.62 33.88
C PRO A 1031 8.64 8.23 34.46
N PHE A 1032 9.56 7.48 33.84
CA PHE A 1032 9.87 6.11 34.23
C PHE A 1032 11.01 6.02 35.26
N ARG A 1033 12.07 6.79 35.07
CA ARG A 1033 13.28 6.75 35.92
C ARG A 1033 13.01 7.02 37.40
N PRO A 1034 12.14 7.96 37.80
CA PRO A 1034 11.85 8.21 39.21
C PRO A 1034 11.31 6.98 39.96
N ALA A 1035 10.56 6.11 39.27
CA ALA A 1035 9.93 4.93 39.86
C ALA A 1035 10.70 3.63 39.59
N PHE A 1036 11.39 3.51 38.44
CA PHE A 1036 11.89 2.24 37.92
C PHE A 1036 13.38 2.25 37.51
N SER A 1037 14.15 3.25 37.95
CA SER A 1037 15.60 3.39 37.63
C SER A 1037 16.39 2.08 37.71
N ASP A 1038 16.16 1.28 38.75
CA ASP A 1038 16.92 0.05 39.01
C ASP A 1038 16.58 -1.11 38.06
N LEU A 1039 15.43 -1.04 37.39
CA LEU A 1039 14.93 -2.05 36.45
C LEU A 1039 15.17 -1.68 34.98
N LEU A 1040 15.52 -0.42 34.71
CA LEU A 1040 15.79 0.10 33.38
C LEU A 1040 17.28 -0.01 33.01
N PRO A 1041 17.63 -0.04 31.72
CA PRO A 1041 19.03 -0.14 31.31
C PRO A 1041 19.89 1.02 31.84
N ARG A 1042 21.15 0.75 32.18
CA ARG A 1042 22.06 1.77 32.72
C ARG A 1042 22.75 2.57 31.61
N GLU A 1043 22.02 3.54 31.04
CA GLU A 1043 22.53 4.50 30.05
C GLU A 1043 22.31 5.94 30.51
N SER A 1044 23.11 6.89 30.01
CA SER A 1044 23.07 8.30 30.44
C SER A 1044 22.99 9.26 29.24
N PHE A 1045 21.83 9.33 28.60
CA PHE A 1045 21.53 10.35 27.59
C PHE A 1045 20.92 11.61 28.23
N MET A 1046 20.69 12.65 27.44
CA MET A 1046 19.89 13.80 27.87
C MET A 1046 18.44 13.38 28.16
N GLU A 1047 17.78 14.10 29.07
CA GLU A 1047 16.44 13.75 29.58
C GLU A 1047 15.40 13.45 28.50
N SER A 1048 15.35 14.28 27.45
CA SER A 1048 14.46 14.13 26.29
C SER A 1048 14.68 12.82 25.54
N LEU A 1049 15.95 12.40 25.41
CA LEU A 1049 16.35 11.13 24.81
C LEU A 1049 16.05 9.97 25.74
N MET A 1050 16.27 10.14 27.05
CA MET A 1050 16.02 9.11 28.06
C MET A 1050 14.55 8.71 28.12
N ARG A 1051 13.62 9.68 28.02
CA ARG A 1051 12.17 9.41 27.93
C ARG A 1051 11.85 8.44 26.79
N VAL A 1052 12.40 8.68 25.60
CA VAL A 1052 12.19 7.84 24.41
C VAL A 1052 12.92 6.50 24.54
N PHE A 1053 14.13 6.51 25.12
CA PHE A 1053 14.95 5.33 25.31
C PHE A 1053 14.32 4.32 26.28
N ASP A 1054 13.77 4.79 27.41
CA ASP A 1054 13.28 3.92 28.48
C ASP A 1054 11.88 3.35 28.22
N ALA A 1055 11.05 4.03 27.42
CA ALA A 1055 9.66 3.64 27.21
C ALA A 1055 9.44 2.18 26.73
N PRO A 1056 10.21 1.64 25.77
CA PRO A 1056 10.05 0.24 25.34
C PRO A 1056 10.41 -0.76 26.44
N PHE A 1057 11.38 -0.45 27.30
CA PHE A 1057 11.78 -1.31 28.41
C PHE A 1057 10.74 -1.28 29.53
N ALA A 1058 10.21 -0.10 29.86
CA ALA A 1058 9.11 0.04 30.79
C ALA A 1058 7.87 -0.75 30.31
N ALA A 1059 7.55 -0.66 29.01
CA ALA A 1059 6.47 -1.44 28.42
C ALA A 1059 6.73 -2.97 28.53
N ALA A 1060 7.95 -3.43 28.25
CA ALA A 1060 8.30 -4.85 28.36
C ALA A 1060 8.20 -5.36 29.82
N LEU A 1061 8.64 -4.57 30.80
CA LEU A 1061 8.50 -4.88 32.22
C LEU A 1061 7.03 -4.95 32.65
N ALA A 1062 6.20 -4.04 32.14
CA ALA A 1062 4.76 -4.04 32.40
C ALA A 1062 4.07 -5.27 31.78
N ALA A 1063 4.40 -5.61 30.53
CA ALA A 1063 3.89 -6.81 29.86
C ALA A 1063 4.31 -8.12 30.57
N LYS A 1064 5.50 -8.15 31.20
CA LYS A 1064 5.95 -9.27 32.06
C LYS A 1064 5.29 -9.28 33.44
N GLY A 1065 4.47 -8.28 33.78
CA GLY A 1065 3.83 -8.14 35.08
C GLY A 1065 4.78 -7.75 36.21
N ARG A 1066 5.96 -7.18 35.89
CA ARG A 1066 6.97 -6.78 36.90
C ARG A 1066 6.74 -5.40 37.48
N ILE A 1067 6.11 -4.50 36.71
CA ILE A 1067 5.74 -3.16 37.13
C ILE A 1067 4.31 -2.87 36.70
N ALA A 1068 3.66 -1.92 37.38
CA ALA A 1068 2.41 -1.31 36.94
C ALA A 1068 2.71 0.13 36.56
N LEU A 1069 2.26 0.55 35.38
CA LEU A 1069 2.45 1.90 34.90
C LEU A 1069 1.26 2.76 35.30
N ASP A 1070 1.53 3.99 35.73
CA ASP A 1070 0.48 4.99 35.90
C ASP A 1070 0.03 5.56 34.54
N ARG A 1071 -0.97 6.45 34.58
CA ARG A 1071 -1.56 7.03 33.38
C ARG A 1071 -0.54 7.81 32.55
N GLU A 1072 0.32 8.62 33.17
CA GLU A 1072 1.31 9.44 32.47
C GLU A 1072 2.36 8.56 31.77
N GLN A 1073 2.79 7.50 32.45
CA GLN A 1073 3.73 6.51 31.94
C GLN A 1073 3.14 5.73 30.75
N VAL A 1074 1.88 5.29 30.84
CA VAL A 1074 1.18 4.62 29.73
C VAL A 1074 1.08 5.53 28.51
N LEU A 1075 0.71 6.79 28.70
CA LEU A 1075 0.61 7.76 27.60
C LEU A 1075 1.97 8.03 26.96
N THR A 1076 3.03 8.05 27.77
CA THR A 1076 4.40 8.19 27.27
C THR A 1076 4.82 6.97 26.45
N VAL A 1077 4.49 5.76 26.88
CA VAL A 1077 4.73 4.54 26.09
C VAL A 1077 4.04 4.64 24.73
N LYS A 1078 2.75 5.03 24.71
CA LYS A 1078 1.98 5.17 23.47
C LYS A 1078 2.57 6.22 22.51
N ASP A 1079 2.97 7.37 23.03
CA ASP A 1079 3.57 8.42 22.22
C ASP A 1079 4.88 7.96 21.59
N VAL A 1080 5.73 7.28 22.37
CA VAL A 1080 7.00 6.75 21.86
C VAL A 1080 6.81 5.60 20.87
N GLU A 1081 5.89 4.68 21.14
CA GLU A 1081 5.52 3.59 20.23
C GLU A 1081 5.07 4.15 18.87
N ARG A 1082 4.25 5.20 18.88
CA ARG A 1082 3.72 5.85 17.68
C ARG A 1082 4.77 6.64 16.91
N ARG A 1083 5.61 7.43 17.60
CA ARG A 1083 6.62 8.30 16.97
C ARG A 1083 7.86 7.53 16.52
N HIS A 1084 8.28 6.51 17.29
CA HIS A 1084 9.53 5.76 17.08
C HIS A 1084 9.31 4.23 17.01
N PRO A 1085 8.40 3.73 16.15
CA PRO A 1085 7.94 2.33 16.19
C PRO A 1085 9.05 1.30 15.93
N THR A 1086 10.04 1.62 15.09
CA THR A 1086 11.14 0.69 14.77
C THR A 1086 12.08 0.50 15.96
N TYR A 1087 12.48 1.58 16.62
CA TYR A 1087 13.28 1.48 17.83
C TYR A 1087 12.48 0.81 18.95
N PHE A 1088 11.23 1.22 19.13
CA PHE A 1088 10.35 0.63 20.12
C PHE A 1088 10.26 -0.88 19.93
N ALA A 1089 9.96 -1.38 18.73
CA ALA A 1089 9.87 -2.80 18.45
C ALA A 1089 11.16 -3.58 18.77
N LYS A 1090 12.33 -3.05 18.39
CA LYS A 1090 13.64 -3.68 18.66
C LYS A 1090 13.95 -3.73 20.16
N ALA A 1091 13.83 -2.58 20.84
CA ALA A 1091 14.11 -2.45 22.26
C ALA A 1091 13.11 -3.22 23.13
N TYR A 1092 11.83 -3.20 22.77
CA TYR A 1092 10.77 -3.97 23.41
C TYR A 1092 11.01 -5.48 23.27
N GLY A 1093 11.37 -5.95 22.06
CA GLY A 1093 11.69 -7.35 21.82
C GLY A 1093 12.88 -7.85 22.64
N TYR A 1094 13.95 -7.06 22.74
CA TYR A 1094 15.06 -7.37 23.64
C TYR A 1094 14.64 -7.35 25.11
N GLY A 1095 13.92 -6.30 25.54
CA GLY A 1095 13.41 -6.18 26.90
C GLY A 1095 12.57 -7.39 27.32
N LEU A 1096 11.71 -7.91 26.45
CA LEU A 1096 10.92 -9.12 26.73
C LEU A 1096 11.75 -10.41 26.85
N SER A 1097 12.92 -10.46 26.20
CA SER A 1097 13.77 -11.65 26.20
C SER A 1097 14.77 -11.70 27.35
N GLU A 1098 15.28 -10.53 27.77
CA GLU A 1098 16.40 -10.41 28.71
C GLU A 1098 15.96 -10.02 30.13
N LEU A 1099 14.80 -9.37 30.27
CA LEU A 1099 14.20 -9.01 31.56
C LEU A 1099 13.27 -10.11 32.01
#